data_AF-A0A812SAY9-F1
#
_entry.id   AF-A0A812SAY9-F1
#
_cell.length_a   1.000
_cell.length_b   1.000
_cell.length_c   1.000
_cell.angle_alpha   90.00
_cell.angle_beta   90.00
_cell.angle_gamma   90.00
#
_symmetry.space_group_name_H-M   'P 1'
#
loop_
_entity.id
_entity.type
_entity.pdbx_description
1 polymer ?
#
loop_
_entity_poly.entity_id
_entity_poly.type
_entity_poly.pdbx_seq_one_letter_code
_entity_poly.pdbx_strand_id
1 'polypeptide(L)'
;MECYDDQVSKMSVLAKFLRERHSKERLLAKCFSQGVPGEAVFKEAVAKFRSQCYRGRWGTVASCALDLQEVLPSLRWGWSLPKYLDGGAVAGQGEAEGVSIADVDALVRCPFFEAYLSTLVLSSKVTLHLIAWSESCPCHWHLLTGGGSNTLDASTRCLLETCPMRGRRAPELALNDFMQELSALSSHGATSLVQSFPPDLPAEERTTVVQDFEMGRSFLTAVLTLKTSHFRSFPWCAAGLAHNDQERAREVWNRIRCLSEEGPEAVRLRKHLPRLFSPDVLQQGDQWCCGADLTSCPLFAAEVAGLALIPTAERRVESQHARAQKGSKKSPCHSPAYMSLQIRAKDLREAMCGNPKDFVAQLAPCVNQCRSYKKAVPAMRLGLHPAAAKGSSAVRDRRVRDLLYRADMLRQHQNMPEVFVRDPGTNSARRPAPPTAEEHAVEATALGPILKRLALEHVLDRLPVVRNSGEPVVFAVAYESGAFSLLREFLLPSQQQPMPMLTYSSPEVVASEDIVEISGPGPRREIDVLFQKISQAEATHHQMTGVFFKLVPSMSKMKRFQADGELRLSSTDLPIALLRAASFNQERRELIVDSELLNMRSAARGLAVDDIPCVLSFSSLSLSQLKSLRVLKVDPNIVNCLRACQDYSPPLSDSRALRVVLEKILLEGKAGVTDTSSFTTEQRSLLLPLQQNGLLTEDPPFKLTDKGLRHVCLANAVTQPRLLLAKLPVPPVEQSKWQLLQTLLDNGWEARACRASQCRKAESFDHRAAAPDSKILFLVQQKSGVVVDRLYLLALTLDAQDGPDGSDDAGDVDELLRMIDEID
;
A
#
# COMPACT_ATOMS: atom_id res chain seq x y z
N MET A 1 -18.64 2.80 5.86
CA MET A 1 -18.50 3.90 4.88
C MET A 1 -19.84 4.46 4.37
N GLU A 2 -20.98 3.80 4.54
CA GLU A 2 -22.28 4.38 4.12
C GLU A 2 -22.60 5.69 4.85
N CYS A 3 -22.25 5.79 6.14
CA CYS A 3 -22.39 7.02 6.93
C CYS A 3 -21.57 8.18 6.33
N TYR A 4 -20.30 7.95 5.99
CA TYR A 4 -19.45 8.96 5.34
C TYR A 4 -20.10 9.55 4.09
N ASP A 5 -20.59 8.69 3.19
CA ASP A 5 -21.16 9.14 1.92
C ASP A 5 -22.44 9.94 2.10
N ASP A 6 -23.30 9.53 3.03
CA ASP A 6 -24.51 10.26 3.42
C ASP A 6 -24.15 11.63 4.00
N GLN A 7 -23.23 11.68 4.96
CA GLN A 7 -22.88 12.93 5.65
C GLN A 7 -22.16 13.93 4.74
N VAL A 8 -21.30 13.47 3.82
CA VAL A 8 -20.69 14.34 2.79
C VAL A 8 -21.75 14.87 1.81
N SER A 9 -22.77 14.07 1.51
CA SER A 9 -23.90 14.51 0.67
C SER A 9 -24.72 15.59 1.37
N LYS A 10 -25.04 15.39 2.66
CA LYS A 10 -25.68 16.40 3.53
C LYS A 10 -24.86 17.69 3.63
N MET A 11 -23.54 17.57 3.76
CA MET A 11 -22.62 18.70 3.75
C MET A 11 -22.69 19.47 2.41
N SER A 12 -22.80 18.75 1.29
CA SER A 12 -22.95 19.34 -0.04
C SER A 12 -24.27 20.10 -0.21
N VAL A 13 -25.38 19.57 0.32
CA VAL A 13 -26.70 20.23 0.36
C VAL A 13 -26.59 21.57 1.09
N LEU A 14 -26.05 21.56 2.32
CA LEU A 14 -25.90 22.76 3.12
C LEU A 14 -24.95 23.79 2.49
N ALA A 15 -23.82 23.33 1.94
CA ALA A 15 -22.87 24.20 1.26
C ALA A 15 -23.45 24.84 -0.01
N LYS A 16 -24.29 24.10 -0.76
CA LYS A 16 -25.00 24.63 -1.93
C LYS A 16 -25.97 25.74 -1.52
N PHE A 17 -26.83 25.48 -0.52
CA PHE A 17 -27.74 26.47 0.05
C PHE A 17 -27.03 27.74 0.51
N LEU A 18 -25.91 27.59 1.23
CA LEU A 18 -25.10 28.71 1.71
C LEU A 18 -24.22 29.35 0.63
N ARG A 19 -24.15 28.83 -0.60
CA ARG A 19 -23.38 29.47 -1.69
C ARG A 19 -24.28 30.25 -2.61
N GLU A 20 -25.51 29.79 -2.81
CA GLU A 20 -26.50 30.43 -3.68
C GLU A 20 -26.88 31.82 -3.18
N ARG A 21 -26.85 32.77 -4.11
CA ARG A 21 -27.02 34.18 -3.80
C ARG A 21 -28.40 34.47 -3.23
N HIS A 22 -29.46 33.98 -3.88
CA HIS A 22 -30.84 34.25 -3.48
C HIS A 22 -31.17 33.62 -2.13
N SER A 23 -30.82 32.35 -1.94
CA SER A 23 -30.99 31.63 -0.67
C SER A 23 -30.28 32.33 0.49
N LYS A 24 -29.03 32.76 0.27
CA LYS A 24 -28.24 33.49 1.27
C LYS A 24 -28.77 34.88 1.57
N GLU A 25 -29.06 35.70 0.56
CA GLU A 25 -29.58 37.05 0.75
C GLU A 25 -30.90 37.02 1.52
N ARG A 26 -31.79 36.06 1.18
CA ARG A 26 -33.04 35.83 1.91
C ARG A 26 -32.80 35.42 3.35
N LEU A 27 -31.90 34.46 3.59
CA LEU A 27 -31.50 34.05 4.95
C LEU A 27 -31.02 35.25 5.77
N LEU A 28 -30.09 36.04 5.25
CA LEU A 28 -29.51 37.19 5.94
C LEU A 28 -30.51 38.34 6.15
N ALA A 29 -31.52 38.49 5.28
CA ALA A 29 -32.52 39.53 5.38
C ALA A 29 -33.66 39.17 6.36
N LYS A 30 -34.05 37.89 6.43
CA LYS A 30 -35.24 37.44 7.18
C LYS A 30 -34.91 36.81 8.53
N CYS A 31 -33.83 36.06 8.60
CA CYS A 31 -33.45 35.32 9.80
C CYS A 31 -32.50 36.13 10.70
N PHE A 32 -31.67 36.97 10.10
CA PHE A 32 -30.70 37.88 10.76
C PHE A 32 -31.16 39.35 10.67
N SER A 33 -32.33 39.64 11.24
CA SER A 33 -32.91 40.99 11.32
C SER A 33 -33.52 41.26 12.70
N GLN A 34 -32.95 40.66 13.75
CA GLN A 34 -33.53 40.65 15.10
C GLN A 34 -33.07 41.86 15.94
N GLY A 35 -32.03 42.57 15.50
CA GLY A 35 -31.48 43.73 16.20
C GLY A 35 -30.72 43.37 17.48
N VAL A 36 -30.27 42.12 17.60
CA VAL A 36 -29.65 41.60 18.84
C VAL A 36 -28.12 41.85 18.81
N PRO A 37 -27.49 42.21 19.95
CA PRO A 37 -26.03 42.31 20.03
C PRO A 37 -25.33 41.02 19.56
N GLY A 38 -24.32 41.16 18.70
CA GLY A 38 -23.60 40.02 18.10
C GLY A 38 -24.14 39.55 16.74
N GLU A 39 -25.34 39.98 16.34
CA GLU A 39 -25.93 39.64 15.04
C GLU A 39 -25.01 39.99 13.86
N ALA A 40 -24.32 41.14 13.93
CA ALA A 40 -23.39 41.56 12.88
C ALA A 40 -22.27 40.54 12.64
N VAL A 41 -21.72 39.94 13.71
CA VAL A 41 -20.63 38.96 13.62
C VAL A 41 -21.12 37.65 12.99
N PHE A 42 -22.27 37.13 13.45
CA PHE A 42 -22.85 35.91 12.90
C PHE A 42 -23.31 36.09 11.44
N LYS A 43 -23.88 37.26 11.12
CA LYS A 43 -24.29 37.63 9.77
C LYS A 43 -23.08 37.70 8.83
N GLU A 44 -21.97 38.27 9.30
CA GLU A 44 -20.74 38.36 8.52
C GLU A 44 -20.12 36.97 8.24
N ALA A 45 -20.12 36.07 9.22
CA ALA A 45 -19.62 34.70 9.03
C ALA A 45 -20.40 33.96 7.92
N VAL A 46 -21.73 33.99 7.97
CA VAL A 46 -22.61 33.38 6.94
C VAL A 46 -22.43 34.10 5.59
N ALA A 47 -22.33 35.43 5.59
CA ALA A 47 -22.15 36.23 4.38
C ALA A 47 -20.83 35.93 3.67
N LYS A 48 -19.77 35.59 4.41
CA LYS A 48 -18.42 35.27 3.89
C LYS A 48 -18.29 33.83 3.39
N PHE A 49 -19.18 32.91 3.72
CA PHE A 49 -19.09 31.51 3.28
C PHE A 49 -19.08 31.37 1.75
N ARG A 50 -18.07 30.67 1.19
CA ARG A 50 -17.92 30.46 -0.28
C ARG A 50 -17.57 29.02 -0.66
N SER A 51 -17.44 28.13 0.31
CA SER A 51 -16.94 26.77 0.06
C SER A 51 -17.86 25.92 -0.80
N GLN A 52 -17.27 24.93 -1.48
CA GLN A 52 -17.96 23.92 -2.26
C GLN A 52 -17.50 22.54 -1.79
N CYS A 53 -18.47 21.65 -1.55
CA CYS A 53 -18.21 20.24 -1.35
C CYS A 53 -18.28 19.51 -2.70
N TYR A 54 -17.20 18.85 -3.10
CA TYR A 54 -17.20 17.90 -4.22
C TYR A 54 -16.60 16.57 -3.77
N ARG A 55 -17.45 15.55 -3.69
CA ARG A 55 -17.11 14.21 -3.15
C ARG A 55 -15.89 13.57 -3.81
N GLY A 56 -15.71 13.75 -5.12
CA GLY A 56 -14.58 13.19 -5.86
C GLY A 56 -13.23 13.82 -5.54
N ARG A 57 -13.18 14.89 -4.72
CA ARG A 57 -11.94 15.59 -4.36
C ARG A 57 -11.91 15.92 -2.89
N TRP A 58 -11.20 15.10 -2.11
CA TRP A 58 -11.03 15.26 -0.66
C TRP A 58 -10.67 16.70 -0.24
N GLY A 59 -9.78 17.39 -0.97
CA GLY A 59 -9.42 18.77 -0.63
C GLY A 59 -10.61 19.75 -0.60
N THR A 60 -11.65 19.52 -1.39
CA THR A 60 -12.87 20.33 -1.37
C THR A 60 -13.79 19.95 -0.20
N VAL A 61 -13.90 18.65 0.10
CA VAL A 61 -14.61 18.12 1.28
C VAL A 61 -13.99 18.70 2.56
N ALA A 62 -12.67 18.60 2.68
CA ALA A 62 -11.91 19.08 3.84
C ALA A 62 -12.06 20.59 4.06
N SER A 63 -11.92 21.39 3.00
CA SER A 63 -12.08 22.86 3.09
C SER A 63 -13.52 23.22 3.47
N CYS A 64 -14.50 22.54 2.86
CA CYS A 64 -15.91 22.78 3.16
C CYS A 64 -16.29 22.39 4.60
N ALA A 65 -15.73 21.29 5.12
CA ALA A 65 -15.97 20.85 6.50
C ALA A 65 -15.45 21.87 7.52
N LEU A 66 -14.25 22.42 7.30
CA LEU A 66 -13.67 23.47 8.14
C LEU A 66 -14.53 24.74 8.12
N ASP A 67 -14.86 25.25 6.93
CA ASP A 67 -15.67 26.46 6.80
C ASP A 67 -17.09 26.28 7.39
N LEU A 68 -17.68 25.09 7.23
CA LEU A 68 -18.99 24.81 7.81
C LEU A 68 -18.94 24.71 9.33
N GLN A 69 -17.87 24.14 9.92
CA GLN A 69 -17.72 24.13 11.37
C GLN A 69 -17.70 25.55 11.96
N GLU A 70 -17.04 26.49 11.29
CA GLU A 70 -17.01 27.90 11.73
C GLU A 70 -18.37 28.59 11.59
N VAL A 71 -19.12 28.29 10.53
CA VAL A 71 -20.39 28.96 10.20
C VAL A 71 -21.60 28.32 10.88
N LEU A 72 -21.57 27.02 11.20
CA LEU A 72 -22.72 26.29 11.72
C LEU A 72 -23.31 26.88 13.02
N PRO A 73 -22.51 27.33 14.02
CA PRO A 73 -23.05 28.00 15.21
C PRO A 73 -23.80 29.30 14.86
N SER A 74 -23.23 30.11 13.95
CA SER A 74 -23.84 31.35 13.46
C SER A 74 -25.17 31.07 12.73
N LEU A 75 -25.16 30.02 11.90
CA LEU A 75 -26.33 29.58 11.16
C LEU A 75 -27.43 29.13 12.11
N ARG A 76 -27.14 28.27 13.09
CA ARG A 76 -28.11 27.79 14.08
C ARG A 76 -28.70 28.91 14.92
N TRP A 77 -27.89 29.89 15.30
CA TRP A 77 -28.34 31.05 16.06
C TRP A 77 -29.38 31.87 15.28
N GLY A 78 -29.10 32.16 14.01
CA GLY A 78 -30.00 32.98 13.18
C GLY A 78 -31.17 32.20 12.58
N TRP A 79 -31.02 30.91 12.32
CA TRP A 79 -31.94 30.12 11.52
C TRP A 79 -33.35 29.99 12.12
N SER A 80 -34.36 30.29 11.30
CA SER A 80 -35.77 30.10 11.63
C SER A 80 -36.55 29.77 10.37
N LEU A 81 -37.01 28.53 10.27
CA LEU A 81 -37.79 28.07 9.12
C LEU A 81 -39.05 28.94 8.88
N PRO A 82 -39.87 29.29 9.89
CA PRO A 82 -41.01 30.18 9.69
C PRO A 82 -40.63 31.55 9.14
N LYS A 83 -39.59 32.20 9.70
CA LYS A 83 -39.13 33.52 9.22
C LYS A 83 -38.56 33.46 7.81
N TYR A 84 -37.85 32.38 7.48
CA TYR A 84 -37.31 32.18 6.13
C TYR A 84 -38.44 32.05 5.11
N LEU A 85 -39.50 31.31 5.43
CA LEU A 85 -40.66 31.10 4.55
C LEU A 85 -41.61 32.31 4.48
N ASP A 86 -41.62 33.17 5.51
CA ASP A 86 -42.51 34.32 5.60
C ASP A 86 -42.32 35.33 4.44
N GLY A 87 -43.43 35.67 3.76
CA GLY A 87 -43.47 36.58 2.61
C GLY A 87 -43.70 35.96 1.23
N GLY A 88 -44.27 34.76 1.12
CA GLY A 88 -44.97 34.33 -0.10
C GLY A 88 -44.13 33.69 -1.20
N ALA A 89 -43.19 32.79 -0.86
CA ALA A 89 -42.83 31.76 -1.84
C ALA A 89 -44.05 30.84 -2.00
N VAL A 90 -44.59 30.84 -3.22
CA VAL A 90 -45.78 30.10 -3.68
C VAL A 90 -45.84 28.72 -3.04
N ALA A 91 -47.04 28.34 -2.59
CA ALA A 91 -47.37 27.07 -1.93
C ALA A 91 -47.22 25.82 -2.83
N GLY A 92 -46.26 25.81 -3.77
CA GLY A 92 -45.92 24.67 -4.62
C GLY A 92 -44.40 24.45 -4.59
N GLN A 93 -43.98 23.44 -3.81
CA GLN A 93 -42.63 22.85 -3.76
C GLN A 93 -41.50 23.82 -3.37
N GLY A 94 -41.21 23.85 -2.07
CA GLY A 94 -40.15 24.64 -1.42
C GLY A 94 -38.73 24.17 -1.73
N GLU A 95 -38.37 24.13 -3.01
CA GLU A 95 -36.99 23.99 -3.47
C GLU A 95 -36.39 25.37 -3.74
N ALA A 96 -35.35 25.73 -3.00
CA ALA A 96 -34.50 26.83 -3.41
C ALA A 96 -33.47 26.28 -4.39
N GLU A 97 -33.61 26.59 -5.68
CA GLU A 97 -32.63 26.24 -6.75
C GLU A 97 -32.18 24.76 -6.72
N GLY A 98 -33.12 23.84 -6.45
CA GLY A 98 -32.86 22.39 -6.34
C GLY A 98 -32.21 21.96 -5.03
N VAL A 99 -32.54 22.64 -3.92
CA VAL A 99 -32.26 22.23 -2.54
C VAL A 99 -33.55 22.27 -1.73
N SER A 100 -33.91 21.15 -1.10
CA SER A 100 -35.05 21.06 -0.17
C SER A 100 -34.77 21.88 1.09
N ILE A 101 -35.61 22.89 1.36
CA ILE A 101 -35.48 23.73 2.56
C ILE A 101 -35.79 22.94 3.84
N ALA A 102 -36.66 21.93 3.75
CA ALA A 102 -36.93 21.02 4.87
C ALA A 102 -35.68 20.23 5.27
N ASP A 103 -34.91 19.77 4.28
CA ASP A 103 -33.65 19.07 4.52
C ASP A 103 -32.63 20.00 5.18
N VAL A 104 -32.58 21.26 4.78
CA VAL A 104 -31.71 22.27 5.41
C VAL A 104 -32.10 22.50 6.87
N ASP A 105 -33.40 22.69 7.19
CA ASP A 105 -33.85 22.86 8.58
C ASP A 105 -33.51 21.63 9.44
N ALA A 106 -33.76 20.43 8.92
CA ALA A 106 -33.42 19.19 9.60
C ALA A 106 -31.90 19.08 9.85
N LEU A 107 -31.07 19.40 8.86
CA LEU A 107 -29.61 19.35 8.97
C LEU A 107 -29.04 20.36 9.97
N VAL A 108 -29.53 21.61 9.92
CA VAL A 108 -29.09 22.67 10.84
C VAL A 108 -29.35 22.26 12.29
N ARG A 109 -30.41 21.50 12.57
CA ARG A 109 -30.80 21.05 13.91
C ARG A 109 -30.27 19.67 14.29
N CYS A 110 -29.64 18.94 13.37
CA CYS A 110 -29.24 17.55 13.59
C CYS A 110 -27.95 17.46 14.46
N PRO A 111 -28.00 16.88 15.68
CA PRO A 111 -26.83 16.70 16.52
C PRO A 111 -25.83 15.71 15.91
N PHE A 112 -26.33 14.66 15.25
CA PHE A 112 -25.51 13.66 14.56
C PHE A 112 -24.65 14.28 13.46
N PHE A 113 -25.26 15.12 12.62
CA PHE A 113 -24.55 15.80 11.54
C PHE A 113 -23.41 16.69 12.07
N GLU A 114 -23.63 17.41 13.17
CA GLU A 114 -22.58 18.20 13.82
C GLU A 114 -21.45 17.33 14.38
N ALA A 115 -21.78 16.25 15.09
CA ALA A 115 -20.79 15.33 15.62
C ALA A 115 -19.96 14.70 14.49
N TYR A 116 -20.61 14.32 13.39
CA TYR A 116 -19.93 13.78 12.22
C TYR A 116 -19.10 14.84 11.47
N LEU A 117 -19.59 16.08 11.39
CA LEU A 117 -18.84 17.21 10.85
C LEU A 117 -17.55 17.43 11.65
N SER A 118 -17.60 17.30 12.99
CA SER A 118 -16.41 17.36 13.85
C SER A 118 -15.41 16.24 13.52
N THR A 119 -15.87 15.02 13.22
CA THR A 119 -15.00 13.95 12.69
C THR A 119 -14.31 14.36 11.39
N LEU A 120 -15.07 14.85 10.41
CA LEU A 120 -14.51 15.30 9.11
C LEU A 120 -13.52 16.44 9.27
N VAL A 121 -13.81 17.40 10.14
CA VAL A 121 -12.91 18.50 10.52
C VAL A 121 -11.62 17.94 11.09
N LEU A 122 -11.68 17.03 12.05
CA LEU A 122 -10.48 16.50 12.69
C LEU A 122 -9.63 15.72 11.69
N SER A 123 -10.23 14.86 10.87
CA SER A 123 -9.52 14.17 9.77
C SER A 123 -8.89 15.17 8.79
N SER A 124 -9.57 16.27 8.51
CA SER A 124 -9.07 17.35 7.66
C SER A 124 -7.89 18.07 8.30
N LYS A 125 -7.98 18.43 9.58
CA LYS A 125 -6.90 19.07 10.35
C LYS A 125 -5.66 18.18 10.41
N VAL A 126 -5.82 16.88 10.69
CA VAL A 126 -4.73 15.90 10.66
C VAL A 126 -4.07 15.88 9.28
N THR A 127 -4.85 15.73 8.21
CA THR A 127 -4.30 15.64 6.86
C THR A 127 -3.60 16.93 6.44
N LEU A 128 -4.19 18.09 6.72
CA LEU A 128 -3.60 19.40 6.40
C LEU A 128 -2.34 19.66 7.20
N HIS A 129 -2.30 19.24 8.47
CA HIS A 129 -1.10 19.34 9.29
C HIS A 129 0.03 18.46 8.76
N LEU A 130 -0.25 17.23 8.33
CA LEU A 130 0.76 16.36 7.72
C LEU A 130 1.27 16.89 6.39
N ILE A 131 0.39 17.50 5.58
CA ILE A 131 0.80 18.24 4.38
C ILE A 131 1.72 19.40 4.78
N ALA A 132 1.31 20.24 5.74
CA ALA A 132 2.11 21.36 6.21
C ALA A 132 3.46 20.90 6.76
N TRP A 133 3.49 19.81 7.53
CA TRP A 133 4.71 19.16 8.02
C TRP A 133 5.64 18.80 6.87
N SER A 134 5.11 18.15 5.82
CA SER A 134 5.89 17.71 4.66
C SER A 134 6.40 18.87 3.79
N GLU A 135 5.64 19.97 3.72
CA GLU A 135 5.96 21.17 2.94
C GLU A 135 6.74 22.23 3.73
N SER A 136 6.93 22.01 5.03
CA SER A 136 7.72 22.87 5.91
C SER A 136 9.22 22.56 5.81
N CYS A 137 10.01 23.26 6.60
CA CYS A 137 11.43 23.00 6.80
C CYS A 137 11.69 22.52 8.22
N PRO A 138 12.68 21.63 8.42
CA PRO A 138 13.00 21.13 9.75
C PRO A 138 13.48 22.23 10.71
N CYS A 139 14.19 23.25 10.20
CA CYS A 139 14.70 24.36 11.00
C CYS A 139 13.63 25.29 11.58
N HIS A 140 12.43 25.35 11.00
CA HIS A 140 11.38 26.27 11.47
C HIS A 140 10.05 25.58 11.78
N TRP A 141 10.00 24.25 11.82
CA TRP A 141 8.77 23.51 12.11
C TRP A 141 8.15 23.89 13.46
N HIS A 142 8.99 24.13 14.48
CA HIS A 142 8.55 24.54 15.81
C HIS A 142 7.76 25.87 15.82
N LEU A 143 8.05 26.78 14.90
CA LEU A 143 7.31 28.05 14.77
C LEU A 143 5.91 27.84 14.18
N LEU A 144 5.69 26.75 13.44
CA LEU A 144 4.42 26.41 12.83
C LEU A 144 3.50 25.64 13.79
N THR A 145 4.07 24.89 14.74
CA THR A 145 3.32 24.07 15.70
C THR A 145 2.96 24.81 17.00
N GLY A 146 3.71 25.84 17.40
CA GLY A 146 3.60 26.50 18.72
C GLY A 146 2.48 27.53 18.93
N GLY A 147 1.44 27.60 18.08
CA GLY A 147 0.37 28.62 18.25
C GLY A 147 -0.49 28.92 17.03
N GLY A 148 -0.41 28.08 15.98
CA GLY A 148 -1.16 28.23 14.75
C GLY A 148 -0.50 29.21 13.78
N SER A 149 -0.22 28.73 12.56
CA SER A 149 0.33 29.47 11.41
C SER A 149 -0.30 30.87 11.17
N ASN A 150 -1.55 31.07 11.59
CA ASN A 150 -2.28 32.34 11.45
C ASN A 150 -1.79 33.45 12.39
N THR A 151 -1.03 33.13 13.44
CA THR A 151 -0.44 34.13 14.36
C THR A 151 0.88 34.69 13.86
N LEU A 152 1.52 34.03 12.89
CA LEU A 152 2.74 34.54 12.28
C LEU A 152 2.41 35.78 11.44
N ASP A 153 3.19 36.84 11.65
CA ASP A 153 3.10 38.03 10.81
C ASP A 153 3.46 37.70 9.34
N ALA A 154 3.10 38.60 8.43
CA ALA A 154 3.34 38.39 7.00
C ALA A 154 4.84 38.29 6.67
N SER A 155 5.69 38.97 7.44
CA SER A 155 7.15 38.97 7.26
C SER A 155 7.74 37.59 7.56
N THR A 156 7.38 37.00 8.70
CA THR A 156 7.83 35.68 9.12
C THR A 156 7.35 34.62 8.15
N ARG A 157 6.09 34.69 7.71
CA ARG A 157 5.58 33.78 6.66
C ARG A 157 6.42 33.88 5.38
N CYS A 158 6.76 35.08 4.92
CA CYS A 158 7.62 35.27 3.75
C CYS A 158 9.01 34.63 3.93
N LEU A 159 9.61 34.77 5.12
CA LEU A 159 10.89 34.14 5.46
C LEU A 159 10.81 32.61 5.44
N LEU A 160 9.75 32.03 6.01
CA LEU A 160 9.53 30.58 5.98
C LEU A 160 9.31 30.07 4.55
N GLU A 161 8.62 30.84 3.72
CA GLU A 161 8.36 30.48 2.33
C GLU A 161 9.62 30.47 1.46
N THR A 162 10.62 31.28 1.83
CA THR A 162 11.91 31.42 1.14
C THR A 162 13.02 30.56 1.74
N CYS A 163 12.74 29.86 2.85
CA CYS A 163 13.70 28.95 3.48
C CYS A 163 14.22 27.90 2.48
N PRO A 164 15.54 27.77 2.29
CA PRO A 164 16.10 26.75 1.40
C PRO A 164 15.72 25.32 1.81
N MET A 165 15.53 25.07 3.12
CA MET A 165 15.20 23.75 3.66
C MET A 165 13.72 23.38 3.54
N ARG A 166 12.90 24.25 2.94
CA ARG A 166 11.47 24.01 2.79
C ARG A 166 11.21 22.81 1.86
N GLY A 167 10.38 21.87 2.33
CA GLY A 167 10.06 20.63 1.64
C GLY A 167 11.21 19.63 1.62
N ARG A 168 12.21 19.78 2.50
CA ARG A 168 13.39 18.90 2.59
C ARG A 168 13.45 18.27 3.97
N ARG A 169 12.65 17.20 4.15
CA ARG A 169 12.51 16.48 5.43
C ARG A 169 12.84 14.98 5.31
N ALA A 170 13.70 14.64 4.36
CA ALA A 170 14.10 13.25 4.15
C ALA A 170 14.76 12.62 5.40
N PRO A 171 15.58 13.34 6.19
CA PRO A 171 16.14 12.80 7.42
C PRO A 171 15.06 12.40 8.44
N GLU A 172 14.05 13.25 8.64
CA GLU A 172 12.94 13.00 9.56
C GLU A 172 12.04 11.84 9.07
N LEU A 173 11.85 11.70 7.75
CA LEU A 173 11.15 10.56 7.16
C LEU A 173 11.92 9.25 7.36
N ALA A 174 13.24 9.26 7.15
CA ALA A 174 14.11 8.11 7.35
C ALA A 174 14.06 7.57 8.79
N LEU A 175 13.87 8.47 9.75
CA LEU A 175 13.78 8.15 11.17
C LEU A 175 12.33 8.04 11.69
N ASN A 176 11.34 8.06 10.81
CA ASN A 176 9.93 7.81 11.12
C ASN A 176 9.22 8.92 11.94
N ASP A 177 9.74 10.14 11.96
CA ASP A 177 9.14 11.26 12.70
C ASP A 177 7.75 11.63 12.18
N PHE A 178 7.55 11.51 10.87
CA PHE A 178 6.26 11.77 10.24
C PHE A 178 5.13 10.88 10.80
N MET A 179 5.44 9.62 11.11
CA MET A 179 4.47 8.70 11.70
C MET A 179 4.26 8.97 13.19
N GLN A 180 5.28 9.47 13.90
CA GLN A 180 5.14 9.93 15.28
C GLN A 180 4.21 11.15 15.34
N GLU A 181 4.36 12.10 14.40
CA GLU A 181 3.49 13.26 14.26
C GLU A 181 2.03 12.84 14.01
N LEU A 182 1.80 11.92 13.06
CA LEU A 182 0.46 11.36 12.81
C LEU A 182 -0.13 10.72 14.07
N SER A 183 0.67 9.93 14.80
CA SER A 183 0.22 9.27 16.02
C SER A 183 -0.17 10.28 17.11
N ALA A 184 0.65 11.31 17.32
CA ALA A 184 0.39 12.36 18.31
C ALA A 184 -0.91 13.13 17.99
N LEU A 185 -1.07 13.57 16.74
CA LEU A 185 -2.27 14.26 16.28
C LEU A 185 -3.52 13.40 16.41
N SER A 186 -3.41 12.12 16.06
CA SER A 186 -4.55 11.22 16.07
C SER A 186 -5.02 10.91 17.49
N SER A 187 -4.10 10.76 18.45
CA SER A 187 -4.42 10.60 19.87
C SER A 187 -5.11 11.85 20.43
N HIS A 188 -4.59 13.04 20.12
CA HIS A 188 -5.23 14.29 20.54
C HIS A 188 -6.61 14.49 19.87
N GLY A 189 -6.73 14.12 18.59
CA GLY A 189 -7.96 14.18 17.82
C GLY A 189 -9.06 13.29 18.41
N ALA A 190 -8.73 12.07 18.82
CA ALA A 190 -9.70 11.16 19.44
C ALA A 190 -10.30 11.75 20.72
N THR A 191 -9.46 12.30 21.62
CA THR A 191 -9.93 12.96 22.84
C THR A 191 -10.77 14.20 22.53
N SER A 192 -10.33 15.03 21.58
CA SER A 192 -11.05 16.25 21.19
C SER A 192 -12.41 15.95 20.57
N LEU A 193 -12.52 14.87 19.80
CA LEU A 193 -13.78 14.44 19.18
C LEU A 193 -14.83 14.12 20.24
N VAL A 194 -14.48 13.29 21.22
CA VAL A 194 -15.41 12.89 22.29
C VAL A 194 -15.86 14.10 23.12
N GLN A 195 -14.96 15.05 23.37
CA GLN A 195 -15.29 16.30 24.06
C GLN A 195 -16.19 17.24 23.24
N SER A 196 -16.20 17.10 21.92
CA SER A 196 -17.00 17.95 21.01
C SER A 196 -18.43 17.47 20.80
N PHE A 197 -18.82 16.32 21.36
CA PHE A 197 -20.16 15.78 21.15
C PHE A 197 -21.26 16.62 21.80
N PRO A 198 -22.36 16.87 21.09
CA PRO A 198 -23.55 17.46 21.68
C PRO A 198 -24.05 16.64 22.88
N PRO A 199 -24.52 17.29 23.96
CA PRO A 199 -24.94 16.60 25.18
C PRO A 199 -26.12 15.64 24.94
N ASP A 200 -26.97 15.96 23.97
CA ASP A 200 -28.17 15.24 23.54
C ASP A 200 -27.90 14.15 22.50
N LEU A 201 -26.65 13.96 22.05
CA LEU A 201 -26.31 12.94 21.06
C LEU A 201 -26.48 11.53 21.67
N PRO A 202 -27.29 10.62 21.07
CA PRO A 202 -27.46 9.23 21.51
C PRO A 202 -26.15 8.45 21.59
N ALA A 203 -26.08 7.47 22.50
CA ALA A 203 -24.88 6.66 22.70
C ALA A 203 -24.51 5.80 21.47
N GLU A 204 -25.50 5.30 20.75
CA GLU A 204 -25.31 4.55 19.50
C GLU A 204 -24.64 5.43 18.44
N GLU A 205 -25.19 6.63 18.22
CA GLU A 205 -24.65 7.62 17.29
C GLU A 205 -23.23 8.07 17.67
N ARG A 206 -22.95 8.29 18.97
CA ARG A 206 -21.58 8.55 19.47
C ARG A 206 -20.64 7.43 19.07
N THR A 207 -21.07 6.18 19.24
CA THR A 207 -20.28 4.99 18.92
C THR A 207 -19.99 4.94 17.42
N THR A 208 -20.99 5.19 16.57
CA THR A 208 -20.81 5.28 15.11
C THR A 208 -19.78 6.34 14.73
N VAL A 209 -19.88 7.55 15.28
CA VAL A 209 -18.98 8.66 14.97
C VAL A 209 -17.52 8.34 15.38
N VAL A 210 -17.33 7.74 16.56
CA VAL A 210 -16.01 7.30 17.04
C VAL A 210 -15.45 6.17 16.18
N GLN A 211 -16.26 5.17 15.85
CA GLN A 211 -15.86 4.05 15.00
C GLN A 211 -15.41 4.51 13.61
N ASP A 212 -16.15 5.42 12.98
CA ASP A 212 -15.80 5.97 11.67
C ASP A 212 -14.51 6.80 11.73
N PHE A 213 -14.31 7.60 12.79
CA PHE A 213 -13.06 8.32 13.01
C PHE A 213 -11.87 7.36 13.15
N GLU A 214 -12.04 6.29 13.93
CA GLU A 214 -11.02 5.27 14.15
C GLU A 214 -10.68 4.47 12.88
N MET A 215 -11.68 4.20 12.05
CA MET A 215 -11.49 3.61 10.73
C MET A 215 -10.69 4.55 9.82
N GLY A 216 -11.03 5.83 9.79
CA GLY A 216 -10.29 6.85 9.05
C GLY A 216 -8.84 6.99 9.51
N ARG A 217 -8.60 7.01 10.83
CA ARG A 217 -7.26 7.01 11.44
C ARG A 217 -6.45 5.79 11.02
N SER A 218 -7.05 4.60 11.11
CA SER A 218 -6.40 3.33 10.74
C SER A 218 -6.03 3.30 9.27
N PHE A 219 -6.95 3.75 8.40
CA PHE A 219 -6.71 3.86 6.96
C PHE A 219 -5.56 4.82 6.64
N LEU A 220 -5.58 6.04 7.20
CA LEU A 220 -4.51 7.03 7.01
C LEU A 220 -3.16 6.47 7.47
N THR A 221 -3.12 5.82 8.64
CA THR A 221 -1.90 5.20 9.18
C THR A 221 -1.37 4.13 8.24
N ALA A 222 -2.22 3.24 7.74
CA ALA A 222 -1.82 2.17 6.84
C ALA A 222 -1.26 2.72 5.51
N VAL A 223 -2.00 3.64 4.87
CA VAL A 223 -1.59 4.24 3.58
C VAL A 223 -0.28 5.02 3.73
N LEU A 224 -0.15 5.84 4.78
CA LEU A 224 1.04 6.63 5.00
C LEU A 224 2.24 5.76 5.37
N THR A 225 2.05 4.71 6.16
CA THR A 225 3.11 3.72 6.45
C THR A 225 3.61 3.08 5.17
N LEU A 226 2.70 2.64 4.28
CA LEU A 226 3.08 2.05 3.02
C LEU A 226 3.90 3.04 2.17
N LYS A 227 3.40 4.27 2.02
CA LYS A 227 4.06 5.31 1.22
C LYS A 227 5.42 5.74 1.75
N THR A 228 5.62 5.75 3.07
CA THR A 228 6.88 6.20 3.69
C THR A 228 7.83 5.05 4.03
N SER A 229 7.39 3.79 3.96
CA SER A 229 8.19 2.61 4.34
C SER A 229 9.56 2.54 3.66
N HIS A 230 9.67 2.97 2.40
CA HIS A 230 10.91 2.97 1.65
C HIS A 230 11.99 3.88 2.25
N PHE A 231 11.63 4.93 3.01
CA PHE A 231 12.60 5.76 3.74
C PHE A 231 13.31 4.99 4.86
N ARG A 232 12.75 3.86 5.30
CA ARG A 232 13.32 3.04 6.39
C ARG A 232 14.30 1.98 5.88
N SER A 233 14.39 1.78 4.57
CA SER A 233 15.30 0.83 3.93
C SER A 233 16.43 1.55 3.17
N PHE A 234 17.52 0.83 2.91
CA PHE A 234 18.62 1.36 2.12
C PHE A 234 18.23 1.46 0.62
N PRO A 235 18.66 2.52 -0.08
CA PRO A 235 19.61 3.54 0.35
C PRO A 235 18.99 4.73 1.12
N TRP A 236 17.67 4.86 1.16
CA TRP A 236 16.99 6.08 1.63
C TRP A 236 17.13 6.33 3.13
N CYS A 237 17.23 5.29 3.96
CA CYS A 237 17.42 5.48 5.40
C CYS A 237 18.75 6.17 5.75
N ALA A 238 19.74 6.18 4.83
CA ALA A 238 20.97 6.94 5.00
C ALA A 238 20.71 8.46 5.11
N ALA A 239 19.58 8.97 4.58
CA ALA A 239 19.20 10.36 4.78
C ALA A 239 19.10 10.75 6.26
N GLY A 240 18.82 9.78 7.15
CA GLY A 240 18.80 9.98 8.59
C GLY A 240 20.14 10.42 9.20
N LEU A 241 21.26 10.28 8.48
CA LEU A 241 22.55 10.85 8.90
C LEU A 241 22.51 12.38 9.05
N ALA A 242 21.61 13.04 8.33
CA ALA A 242 21.45 14.49 8.36
C ALA A 242 20.34 14.97 9.29
N HIS A 243 19.91 14.12 10.23
CA HIS A 243 18.89 14.45 11.20
C HIS A 243 19.43 15.39 12.29
N ASN A 244 18.57 16.26 12.83
CA ASN A 244 18.99 17.26 13.83
C ASN A 244 19.33 16.65 15.19
N ASP A 245 18.69 15.54 15.54
CA ASP A 245 19.06 14.70 16.68
C ASP A 245 20.31 13.87 16.32
N GLN A 246 21.45 14.27 16.89
CA GLN A 246 22.74 13.65 16.61
C GLN A 246 22.80 12.19 17.07
N GLU A 247 22.10 11.80 18.14
CA GLU A 247 22.14 10.42 18.62
C GLU A 247 21.49 9.49 17.61
N ARG A 248 20.30 9.86 17.13
CA ARG A 248 19.59 9.09 16.09
C ARG A 248 20.34 9.09 14.75
N ALA A 249 21.02 10.18 14.42
CA ALA A 249 21.89 10.22 13.25
C ALA A 249 23.09 9.27 13.38
N ARG A 250 23.70 9.17 14.57
CA ARG A 250 24.78 8.20 14.86
C ARG A 250 24.29 6.76 14.81
N GLU A 251 23.06 6.47 15.23
CA GLU A 251 22.46 5.13 15.05
C GLU A 251 22.38 4.73 13.57
N VAL A 252 22.02 5.67 12.69
CA VAL A 252 22.03 5.43 11.24
C VAL A 252 23.43 5.16 10.73
N TRP A 253 24.43 5.90 11.21
CA TRP A 253 25.84 5.63 10.88
C TRP A 253 26.24 4.22 11.29
N ASN A 254 25.97 3.83 12.54
CA ASN A 254 26.26 2.48 13.03
C ASN A 254 25.59 1.41 12.17
N ARG A 255 24.33 1.61 11.78
CA ARG A 255 23.63 0.71 10.84
C ARG A 255 24.34 0.62 9.49
N ILE A 256 24.82 1.74 8.95
CA ILE A 256 25.59 1.76 7.69
C ILE A 256 26.91 1.00 7.84
N ARG A 257 27.61 1.17 8.97
CA ARG A 257 28.88 0.48 9.24
C ARG A 257 28.71 -1.02 9.47
N CYS A 258 27.58 -1.44 10.04
CA CYS A 258 27.23 -2.85 10.23
C CYS A 258 26.73 -3.55 8.95
N LEU A 259 26.52 -2.84 7.83
CA LEU A 259 26.15 -3.49 6.59
C LEU A 259 27.30 -4.37 6.09
N SER A 260 27.03 -5.66 5.92
CA SER A 260 27.95 -6.59 5.24
C SER A 260 28.36 -6.01 3.89
N GLU A 261 29.66 -6.01 3.60
CA GLU A 261 30.23 -5.40 2.40
C GLU A 261 29.65 -5.96 1.09
N GLU A 262 29.16 -7.20 1.15
CA GLU A 262 28.66 -7.97 0.00
C GLU A 262 27.12 -8.00 -0.10
N GLY A 263 26.41 -7.45 0.89
CA GLY A 263 24.95 -7.46 0.90
C GLY A 263 24.33 -6.59 -0.21
N PRO A 264 23.16 -6.95 -0.77
CA PRO A 264 22.50 -6.19 -1.82
C PRO A 264 22.15 -4.75 -1.40
N GLU A 265 21.91 -4.52 -0.10
CA GLU A 265 21.70 -3.20 0.47
C GLU A 265 22.99 -2.36 0.50
N ALA A 266 24.12 -2.96 0.90
CA ALA A 266 25.42 -2.30 0.90
C ALA A 266 25.85 -1.91 -0.52
N VAL A 267 25.68 -2.82 -1.49
CA VAL A 267 25.97 -2.55 -2.91
C VAL A 267 25.13 -1.39 -3.44
N ARG A 268 23.83 -1.36 -3.16
CA ARG A 268 22.95 -0.23 -3.56
C ARG A 268 23.39 1.07 -2.89
N LEU A 269 23.68 1.03 -1.60
CA LEU A 269 24.12 2.22 -0.86
C LEU A 269 25.44 2.77 -1.40
N ARG A 270 26.45 1.92 -1.63
CA ARG A 270 27.75 2.30 -2.24
C ARG A 270 27.58 2.86 -3.65
N LYS A 271 26.66 2.31 -4.44
CA LYS A 271 26.33 2.81 -5.78
C LYS A 271 25.73 4.22 -5.74
N HIS A 272 24.84 4.49 -4.78
CA HIS A 272 24.13 5.77 -4.70
C HIS A 272 24.90 6.85 -3.93
N LEU A 273 25.73 6.47 -2.96
CA LEU A 273 26.53 7.38 -2.13
C LEU A 273 28.02 6.97 -2.13
N PRO A 274 28.69 6.89 -3.29
CA PRO A 274 30.05 6.34 -3.38
C PRO A 274 31.07 7.13 -2.55
N ARG A 275 30.89 8.44 -2.40
CA ARG A 275 31.79 9.31 -1.63
C ARG A 275 31.73 9.04 -0.13
N LEU A 276 30.55 8.65 0.37
CA LEU A 276 30.36 8.26 1.77
C LEU A 276 31.25 7.07 2.17
N PHE A 277 31.63 6.24 1.20
CA PHE A 277 32.50 5.07 1.40
C PHE A 277 33.97 5.32 1.01
N SER A 278 34.36 6.57 0.75
CA SER A 278 35.78 6.87 0.63
C SER A 278 36.49 6.69 1.99
N PRO A 279 37.74 6.18 2.03
CA PRO A 279 38.43 5.90 3.29
C PRO A 279 38.44 7.10 4.25
N ASP A 280 38.71 8.30 3.73
CA ASP A 280 38.76 9.53 4.52
C ASP A 280 37.40 9.91 5.11
N VAL A 281 36.31 9.73 4.35
CA VAL A 281 34.95 10.02 4.82
C VAL A 281 34.50 8.99 5.85
N LEU A 282 34.83 7.71 5.66
CA LEU A 282 34.54 6.65 6.63
C LEU A 282 35.27 6.92 7.96
N GLN A 283 36.56 7.25 7.92
CA GLN A 283 37.33 7.59 9.11
C GLN A 283 36.73 8.79 9.86
N GLN A 284 36.37 9.85 9.13
CA GLN A 284 35.72 11.03 9.73
C GLN A 284 34.33 10.73 10.29
N GLY A 285 33.54 9.89 9.61
CA GLY A 285 32.25 9.44 10.12
C GLY A 285 32.37 8.60 11.40
N ASP A 286 33.39 7.73 11.49
CA ASP A 286 33.68 6.94 12.70
C ASP A 286 34.13 7.87 13.86
N GLN A 287 34.97 8.88 13.60
CA GLN A 287 35.34 9.89 14.60
C GLN A 287 34.11 10.66 15.12
N TRP A 288 33.24 11.12 14.22
CA TRP A 288 32.00 11.80 14.57
C TRP A 288 31.05 10.91 15.38
N CYS A 289 30.98 9.62 15.04
CA CYS A 289 30.21 8.64 15.78
C CYS A 289 30.75 8.42 17.20
N CYS A 290 32.06 8.53 17.40
CA CYS A 290 32.71 8.51 18.71
C CYS A 290 32.61 9.84 19.49
N GLY A 291 31.81 10.80 19.01
CA GLY A 291 31.53 12.06 19.72
C GLY A 291 32.33 13.27 19.23
N ALA A 292 33.14 13.14 18.16
CA ALA A 292 33.74 14.31 17.54
C ALA A 292 32.67 15.24 16.96
N ASP A 293 32.93 16.55 16.97
CA ASP A 293 32.00 17.52 16.39
C ASP A 293 31.99 17.42 14.86
N LEU A 294 30.82 17.62 14.23
CA LEU A 294 30.69 17.49 12.78
C LEU A 294 31.58 18.50 12.02
N THR A 295 31.87 19.66 12.61
CA THR A 295 32.78 20.65 12.02
C THR A 295 34.23 20.16 11.94
N SER A 296 34.63 19.22 12.79
CA SER A 296 35.96 18.58 12.75
C SER A 296 36.07 17.49 11.67
N CYS A 297 34.95 17.13 11.04
CA CYS A 297 34.81 16.08 10.06
C CYS A 297 34.32 16.63 8.70
N PRO A 298 35.06 17.55 8.04
CA PRO A 298 34.54 18.36 6.94
C PRO A 298 34.12 17.56 5.69
N LEU A 299 34.79 16.44 5.39
CA LEU A 299 34.45 15.60 4.24
C LEU A 299 33.14 14.84 4.52
N PHE A 300 33.01 14.29 5.73
CA PHE A 300 31.78 13.64 6.16
C PHE A 300 30.61 14.64 6.25
N ALA A 301 30.86 15.83 6.83
CA ALA A 301 29.89 16.91 6.92
C ALA A 301 29.34 17.33 5.56
N ALA A 302 30.19 17.36 4.52
CA ALA A 302 29.75 17.69 3.16
C ALA A 302 28.77 16.66 2.58
N GLU A 303 29.00 15.37 2.81
CA GLU A 303 28.11 14.29 2.37
C GLU A 303 26.79 14.30 3.17
N VAL A 304 26.87 14.48 4.50
CA VAL A 304 25.69 14.65 5.37
C VAL A 304 24.84 15.86 4.93
N ALA A 305 25.47 16.99 4.63
CA ALA A 305 24.77 18.18 4.15
C ALA A 305 24.03 17.92 2.83
N GLY A 306 24.58 17.10 1.92
CA GLY A 306 23.91 16.70 0.69
C GLY A 306 22.59 15.94 0.95
N LEU A 307 22.60 15.05 1.93
CA LEU A 307 21.44 14.25 2.34
C LEU A 307 20.32 15.09 2.96
N ALA A 308 20.68 16.17 3.69
CA ALA A 308 19.71 17.13 4.22
C ALA A 308 18.91 17.85 3.11
N LEU A 309 19.45 17.91 1.89
CA LEU A 309 18.88 18.69 0.80
C LEU A 309 17.89 17.90 -0.07
N ILE A 310 17.64 16.63 0.25
CA ILE A 310 16.72 15.76 -0.51
C ILE A 310 15.29 16.29 -0.38
N PRO A 311 14.62 16.64 -1.50
CA PRO A 311 13.24 17.10 -1.48
C PRO A 311 12.28 15.93 -1.19
N THR A 312 11.30 16.17 -0.34
CA THR A 312 10.25 15.20 0.03
C THR A 312 8.85 15.63 -0.40
N ALA A 313 8.67 16.92 -0.71
CA ALA A 313 7.41 17.47 -1.18
C ALA A 313 7.60 18.23 -2.49
N GLU A 314 6.94 17.76 -3.54
CA GLU A 314 7.03 18.36 -4.89
C GLU A 314 5.81 19.22 -5.25
N ARG A 315 4.86 19.44 -4.34
CA ARG A 315 3.61 20.13 -4.66
C ARG A 315 3.82 21.55 -5.20
N ARG A 316 4.87 22.24 -4.76
CA ARG A 316 5.27 23.53 -5.35
C ARG A 316 5.56 23.39 -6.85
N VAL A 317 6.22 22.31 -7.23
CA VAL A 317 6.51 21.96 -8.63
C VAL A 317 5.22 21.57 -9.36
N GLU A 318 4.37 20.73 -8.75
CA GLU A 318 3.09 20.32 -9.33
C GLU A 318 2.15 21.51 -9.61
N SER A 319 2.07 22.47 -8.68
CA SER A 319 1.26 23.68 -8.87
C SER A 319 1.76 24.52 -10.05
N GLN A 320 3.08 24.54 -10.28
CA GLN A 320 3.69 25.19 -11.44
C GLN A 320 3.40 24.38 -12.71
N HIS A 321 3.39 23.06 -12.67
CA HIS A 321 2.97 22.21 -13.79
C HIS A 321 1.51 22.45 -14.18
N ALA A 322 0.59 22.59 -13.23
CA ALA A 322 -0.81 22.90 -13.54
C ALA A 322 -0.96 24.28 -14.22
N ARG A 323 -0.22 25.30 -13.74
CA ARG A 323 -0.18 26.64 -14.36
C ARG A 323 0.41 26.56 -15.78
N ALA A 324 1.52 25.85 -15.92
CA ALA A 324 2.18 25.58 -17.19
C ALA A 324 1.21 24.89 -18.17
N GLN A 325 0.56 23.81 -17.76
CA GLN A 325 -0.37 23.05 -18.59
C GLN A 325 -1.59 23.89 -19.02
N LYS A 326 -2.11 24.75 -18.13
CA LYS A 326 -3.17 25.70 -18.50
C LYS A 326 -2.70 26.72 -19.53
N GLY A 327 -1.44 27.17 -19.43
CA GLY A 327 -0.80 28.06 -20.40
C GLY A 327 -0.50 27.38 -21.73
N SER A 328 -0.09 26.11 -21.72
CA SER A 328 0.25 25.35 -22.94
C SER A 328 -0.98 24.98 -23.75
N LYS A 329 -2.12 24.67 -23.11
CA LYS A 329 -3.40 24.45 -23.80
C LYS A 329 -3.83 25.65 -24.66
N LYS A 330 -3.42 26.86 -24.29
CA LYS A 330 -3.71 28.09 -25.05
C LYS A 330 -2.74 28.34 -26.21
N SER A 331 -1.62 27.62 -26.27
CA SER A 331 -0.57 27.80 -27.28
C SER A 331 0.13 26.46 -27.55
N PRO A 332 -0.35 25.64 -28.51
CA PRO A 332 0.17 24.31 -28.79
C PRO A 332 1.64 24.29 -29.26
N CYS A 333 2.17 25.41 -29.77
CA CYS A 333 3.57 25.55 -30.21
C CYS A 333 4.39 26.47 -29.30
N HIS A 334 4.17 26.43 -27.99
CA HIS A 334 4.87 27.30 -27.04
C HIS A 334 6.35 26.96 -26.91
N SER A 335 7.19 27.99 -26.76
CA SER A 335 8.61 27.83 -26.44
C SER A 335 8.83 27.68 -24.91
N PRO A 336 9.98 27.14 -24.47
CA PRO A 336 10.35 27.15 -23.05
C PRO A 336 10.34 28.55 -22.43
N ALA A 337 10.70 29.58 -23.20
CA ALA A 337 10.63 30.97 -22.77
C ALA A 337 9.20 31.43 -22.50
N TYR A 338 8.24 31.06 -23.37
CA TYR A 338 6.82 31.35 -23.16
C TYR A 338 6.30 30.70 -21.87
N MET A 339 6.63 29.43 -21.64
CA MET A 339 6.22 28.70 -20.43
C MET A 339 6.80 29.33 -19.18
N SER A 340 8.08 29.67 -19.25
CA SER A 340 8.79 30.31 -18.15
C SER A 340 8.24 31.70 -17.83
N LEU A 341 7.82 32.46 -18.84
CA LEU A 341 7.13 33.73 -18.67
C LEU A 341 5.73 33.54 -18.07
N GLN A 342 4.94 32.58 -18.56
CA GLN A 342 3.61 32.26 -18.03
C GLN A 342 3.65 31.93 -16.53
N ILE A 343 4.63 31.13 -16.09
CA ILE A 343 4.80 30.76 -14.68
C ILE A 343 5.11 32.00 -13.82
N ARG A 344 5.91 32.94 -14.34
CA ARG A 344 6.41 34.12 -13.62
C ARG A 344 5.57 35.38 -13.82
N ALA A 345 4.60 35.38 -14.73
CA ALA A 345 3.87 36.58 -15.13
C ALA A 345 3.10 37.23 -13.99
N LYS A 346 2.57 36.44 -13.04
CA LYS A 346 1.90 36.96 -11.85
C LYS A 346 2.88 37.76 -10.99
N ASP A 347 4.00 37.13 -10.63
CA ASP A 347 5.02 37.73 -9.77
C ASP A 347 5.62 38.99 -10.42
N LEU A 348 5.86 38.95 -11.73
CA LEU A 348 6.32 40.12 -12.50
C LEU A 348 5.29 41.26 -12.48
N ARG A 349 3.99 40.96 -12.56
CA ARG A 349 2.92 41.98 -12.45
C ARG A 349 2.83 42.54 -11.05
N GLU A 350 2.89 41.71 -10.02
CA GLU A 350 2.84 42.16 -8.63
C GLU A 350 4.02 43.06 -8.31
N ALA A 351 5.24 42.67 -8.70
CA ALA A 351 6.44 43.50 -8.54
C ALA A 351 6.35 44.81 -9.33
N MET A 352 5.83 44.75 -10.57
CA MET A 352 5.63 45.94 -11.41
C MET A 352 4.56 46.88 -10.84
N CYS A 353 3.50 46.36 -10.21
CA CYS A 353 2.47 47.18 -9.56
C CYS A 353 2.98 47.82 -8.26
N GLY A 354 3.86 47.15 -7.51
CA GLY A 354 4.39 47.65 -6.25
C GLY A 354 5.36 48.82 -6.42
N ASN A 355 6.28 48.74 -7.38
CA ASN A 355 7.21 49.84 -7.68
C ASN A 355 7.68 49.77 -9.15
N PRO A 356 6.90 50.33 -10.09
CA PRO A 356 7.13 50.12 -11.52
C PRO A 356 8.46 50.68 -12.02
N LYS A 357 8.88 51.85 -11.53
CA LYS A 357 10.12 52.50 -12.00
C LYS A 357 11.35 51.72 -11.58
N ASP A 358 11.46 51.36 -10.31
CA ASP A 358 12.62 50.65 -9.79
C ASP A 358 12.66 49.21 -10.31
N PHE A 359 11.50 48.55 -10.38
CA PHE A 359 11.42 47.20 -10.93
C PHE A 359 11.86 47.14 -12.39
N VAL A 360 11.41 48.08 -13.24
CA VAL A 360 11.83 48.13 -14.65
C VAL A 360 13.32 48.47 -14.77
N ALA A 361 13.82 49.41 -13.96
CA ALA A 361 15.24 49.76 -13.93
C ALA A 361 16.13 48.58 -13.52
N GLN A 362 15.67 47.71 -12.61
CA GLN A 362 16.37 46.49 -12.20
C GLN A 362 16.23 45.34 -13.21
N LEU A 363 15.05 45.18 -13.82
CA LEU A 363 14.76 44.09 -14.75
C LEU A 363 15.46 44.30 -16.09
N ALA A 364 15.55 45.52 -16.60
CA ALA A 364 16.12 45.81 -17.92
C ALA A 364 17.59 45.33 -18.07
N PRO A 365 18.50 45.58 -17.11
CA PRO A 365 19.84 45.00 -17.11
C PRO A 365 19.83 43.47 -17.12
N CYS A 366 19.01 42.83 -16.28
CA CYS A 366 18.90 41.37 -16.21
C CYS A 366 18.43 40.77 -17.54
N VAL A 367 17.42 41.38 -18.17
CA VAL A 367 16.95 40.95 -19.50
C VAL A 367 18.07 41.11 -20.52
N ASN A 368 18.79 42.24 -20.51
CA ASN A 368 19.89 42.47 -21.45
C ASN A 368 21.05 41.47 -21.28
N GLN A 369 21.35 41.09 -20.04
CA GLN A 369 22.36 40.08 -19.69
C GLN A 369 21.89 38.65 -19.99
N CYS A 370 20.58 38.39 -20.01
CA CYS A 370 20.02 37.06 -20.29
C CYS A 370 19.45 36.89 -21.71
N ARG A 371 19.58 37.90 -22.59
CA ARG A 371 19.05 37.89 -23.97
C ARG A 371 19.67 36.82 -24.87
N SER A 372 20.88 36.34 -24.55
CA SER A 372 21.52 35.24 -25.26
C SER A 372 22.24 34.32 -24.28
N TYR A 373 22.37 33.05 -24.65
CA TYR A 373 23.04 32.05 -23.80
C TYR A 373 24.47 32.47 -23.43
N LYS A 374 25.21 33.07 -24.39
CA LYS A 374 26.59 33.55 -24.19
C LYS A 374 26.67 34.61 -23.09
N LYS A 375 25.64 35.45 -22.94
CA LYS A 375 25.57 36.47 -21.89
C LYS A 375 24.99 35.92 -20.58
N ALA A 376 24.01 35.02 -20.69
CA ALA A 376 23.33 34.43 -19.53
C ALA A 376 24.25 33.53 -18.69
N VAL A 377 25.09 32.71 -19.33
CA VAL A 377 26.00 31.76 -18.66
C VAL A 377 26.97 32.48 -17.71
N PRO A 378 27.71 33.52 -18.13
CA PRO A 378 28.53 34.32 -17.22
C PRO A 378 27.71 35.05 -16.16
N ALA A 379 26.58 35.66 -16.54
CA ALA A 379 25.75 36.43 -15.61
C ALA A 379 25.20 35.57 -14.46
N MET A 380 24.90 34.29 -14.72
CA MET A 380 24.46 33.34 -13.69
C MET A 380 25.60 32.51 -13.08
N ARG A 381 26.86 32.87 -13.37
CA ARG A 381 28.07 32.17 -12.89
C ARG A 381 28.10 30.67 -13.25
N LEU A 382 27.49 30.31 -14.37
CA LEU A 382 27.45 28.94 -14.88
C LEU A 382 28.65 28.60 -15.78
N GLY A 383 29.61 29.52 -15.95
CA GLY A 383 30.77 29.32 -16.82
C GLY A 383 31.66 28.13 -16.42
N LEU A 384 31.65 27.75 -15.14
CA LEU A 384 32.37 26.58 -14.63
C LEU A 384 31.61 25.27 -14.82
N HIS A 385 30.34 25.33 -15.24
CA HIS A 385 29.54 24.13 -15.43
C HIS A 385 30.11 23.33 -16.62
N PRO A 386 30.32 22.01 -16.51
CA PRO A 386 30.95 21.20 -17.57
C PRO A 386 30.25 21.29 -18.93
N ALA A 387 28.93 21.49 -18.93
CA ALA A 387 28.12 21.67 -20.15
C ALA A 387 28.25 23.08 -20.78
N ALA A 388 28.76 24.06 -20.04
CA ALA A 388 29.00 25.44 -20.52
C ALA A 388 30.49 25.71 -20.81
N ALA A 389 31.39 24.97 -20.17
CA ALA A 389 32.84 25.12 -20.29
C ALA A 389 33.42 24.54 -21.59
N LYS A 390 32.80 23.49 -22.16
CA LYS A 390 33.15 23.00 -23.50
C LYS A 390 32.56 23.98 -24.51
N GLY A 391 33.39 24.67 -25.28
CA GLY A 391 32.99 25.66 -26.29
C GLY A 391 32.12 25.10 -27.43
N SER A 392 30.99 24.48 -27.11
CA SER A 392 30.01 24.03 -28.08
C SER A 392 29.44 25.28 -28.75
N SER A 393 29.78 25.45 -30.02
CA SER A 393 29.33 26.57 -30.85
C SER A 393 27.82 26.54 -31.11
N ALA A 394 27.10 25.56 -30.60
CA ALA A 394 25.68 25.39 -30.82
C ALA A 394 24.87 26.13 -29.75
N VAL A 395 24.32 27.29 -30.12
CA VAL A 395 23.09 27.88 -29.53
C VAL A 395 21.97 26.83 -29.34
N ARG A 396 22.06 25.71 -30.07
CA ARG A 396 21.13 24.57 -30.05
C ARG A 396 21.52 23.43 -29.10
N ASP A 397 22.59 23.55 -28.32
CA ASP A 397 22.94 22.51 -27.34
C ASP A 397 21.83 22.40 -26.29
N ARG A 398 21.12 21.27 -26.36
CA ARG A 398 19.97 20.94 -25.53
C ARG A 398 20.32 21.05 -24.04
N ARG A 399 21.55 20.69 -23.64
CA ARG A 399 22.01 20.71 -22.24
C ARG A 399 22.13 22.13 -21.68
N VAL A 400 22.57 23.09 -22.49
CA VAL A 400 22.64 24.50 -22.11
C VAL A 400 21.23 25.09 -21.96
N ARG A 401 20.31 24.69 -22.84
CA ARG A 401 18.90 25.03 -22.75
C ARG A 401 18.24 24.46 -21.50
N ASP A 402 18.54 23.20 -21.17
CA ASP A 402 18.01 22.52 -19.98
C ASP A 402 18.59 23.14 -18.70
N LEU A 403 19.84 23.62 -18.72
CA LEU A 403 20.47 24.38 -17.64
C LEU A 403 19.81 25.75 -17.42
N LEU A 404 19.53 26.48 -18.50
CA LEU A 404 18.93 27.82 -18.48
C LEU A 404 17.44 27.82 -18.11
N TYR A 405 16.70 26.80 -18.54
CA TYR A 405 15.25 26.73 -18.41
C TYR A 405 14.76 25.60 -17.47
N ARG A 406 15.67 24.82 -16.86
CA ARG A 406 15.36 23.64 -16.00
C ARG A 406 14.36 22.67 -16.62
N ALA A 407 14.54 22.33 -17.90
CA ALA A 407 13.72 21.36 -18.60
C ALA A 407 14.40 19.98 -18.59
N ASP A 408 14.36 19.27 -17.46
CA ASP A 408 14.91 17.91 -17.38
C ASP A 408 13.90 16.88 -17.89
N MET A 409 13.87 16.68 -19.21
CA MET A 409 13.07 15.63 -19.85
C MET A 409 13.82 14.29 -19.98
N LEU A 410 15.11 14.22 -19.61
CA LEU A 410 15.99 13.07 -19.92
C LEU A 410 16.35 12.24 -18.69
N ARG A 411 16.33 12.79 -17.46
CA ARG A 411 16.58 11.99 -16.25
C ARG A 411 15.47 10.98 -15.91
N GLN A 412 14.32 11.02 -16.57
CA GLN A 412 13.27 10.01 -16.39
C GLN A 412 13.53 8.69 -17.14
N HIS A 413 14.53 8.61 -18.05
CA HIS A 413 14.65 7.47 -18.96
C HIS A 413 16.08 6.96 -19.27
N GLN A 414 17.12 7.22 -18.45
CA GLN A 414 18.46 6.71 -18.78
C GLN A 414 19.22 6.06 -17.60
N ASN A 415 19.61 4.80 -17.84
CA ASN A 415 20.62 3.91 -17.21
C ASN A 415 20.04 2.87 -16.22
N MET A 416 20.27 1.55 -16.35
CA MET A 416 21.51 0.76 -16.51
C MET A 416 21.16 -0.75 -16.84
N PRO A 417 22.10 -1.73 -16.84
CA PRO A 417 23.18 -2.08 -17.79
C PRO A 417 23.09 -3.55 -18.33
N GLU A 418 23.94 -3.92 -19.30
CA GLU A 418 24.15 -5.30 -19.80
C GLU A 418 25.04 -6.15 -18.87
N VAL A 419 24.69 -7.41 -18.56
CA VAL A 419 25.63 -8.53 -18.23
C VAL A 419 24.99 -9.90 -18.56
N PHE A 420 25.72 -10.75 -19.31
CA PHE A 420 25.46 -12.19 -19.56
C PHE A 420 26.12 -13.09 -18.50
N VAL A 421 25.59 -14.30 -18.27
CA VAL A 421 26.29 -15.63 -18.27
C VAL A 421 25.32 -16.73 -17.81
N ARG A 422 25.28 -17.85 -18.56
CA ARG A 422 24.65 -19.15 -18.22
C ARG A 422 25.68 -20.05 -17.53
N ASP A 423 25.28 -20.99 -16.67
CA ASP A 423 25.40 -22.46 -16.94
C ASP A 423 24.67 -23.35 -15.90
N PRO A 424 24.61 -24.70 -16.04
CA PRO A 424 23.39 -25.47 -15.82
C PRO A 424 23.54 -26.49 -14.67
N GLY A 425 22.46 -27.19 -14.36
CA GLY A 425 22.54 -28.43 -13.60
C GLY A 425 21.72 -28.41 -12.33
N THR A 426 20.52 -28.98 -12.42
CA THR A 426 20.01 -29.94 -11.42
C THR A 426 18.75 -30.56 -11.99
N ASN A 427 18.86 -31.85 -12.32
CA ASN A 427 17.78 -32.63 -12.88
C ASN A 427 16.72 -32.96 -11.82
N SER A 428 15.47 -32.89 -12.28
CA SER A 428 14.32 -33.71 -11.83
C SER A 428 13.80 -33.54 -10.40
N ALA A 429 12.80 -32.67 -10.25
CA ALA A 429 11.69 -32.90 -9.30
C ALA A 429 10.46 -33.43 -10.07
N ARG A 430 9.93 -34.58 -9.63
CA ARG A 430 8.69 -35.20 -10.14
C ARG A 430 7.44 -34.58 -9.49
N ARG A 431 6.33 -34.66 -10.23
CA ARG A 431 4.95 -34.27 -9.90
C ARG A 431 4.48 -34.83 -8.53
N PRO A 432 3.76 -34.07 -7.70
CA PRO A 432 2.94 -34.64 -6.63
C PRO A 432 1.58 -35.07 -7.20
N ALA A 433 1.13 -36.25 -6.78
CA ALA A 433 -0.24 -36.68 -7.02
C ALA A 433 -1.22 -35.74 -6.25
N PRO A 434 -2.47 -35.58 -6.74
CA PRO A 434 -3.53 -35.03 -5.92
C PRO A 434 -3.64 -35.80 -4.59
N PRO A 435 -4.20 -35.19 -3.52
CA PRO A 435 -4.36 -35.88 -2.24
C PRO A 435 -5.08 -37.20 -2.47
N THR A 436 -4.48 -38.29 -1.99
CA THR A 436 -5.06 -39.63 -2.15
C THR A 436 -6.28 -39.75 -1.24
N ALA A 437 -7.19 -40.67 -1.56
CA ALA A 437 -8.34 -40.98 -0.69
C ALA A 437 -7.90 -41.31 0.76
N GLU A 438 -6.67 -41.84 0.91
CA GLU A 438 -6.03 -42.11 2.19
C GLU A 438 -5.71 -40.84 2.99
N GLU A 439 -5.27 -39.75 2.35
CA GLU A 439 -5.01 -38.49 3.06
C GLU A 439 -6.28 -37.87 3.63
N HIS A 440 -7.39 -37.95 2.88
CA HIS A 440 -8.71 -37.54 3.37
C HIS A 440 -9.22 -38.46 4.50
N ALA A 441 -8.93 -39.76 4.43
CA ALA A 441 -9.26 -40.69 5.51
C ALA A 441 -8.50 -40.35 6.80
N VAL A 442 -7.21 -40.01 6.71
CA VAL A 442 -6.40 -39.59 7.87
C VAL A 442 -6.92 -38.28 8.48
N GLU A 443 -7.32 -37.29 7.67
CA GLU A 443 -7.94 -36.06 8.17
C GLU A 443 -9.24 -36.33 8.95
N ALA A 444 -9.99 -37.37 8.59
CA ALA A 444 -11.22 -37.78 9.28
C ALA A 444 -10.97 -38.59 10.58
N THR A 445 -9.74 -39.08 10.80
CA THR A 445 -9.39 -39.76 12.06
C THR A 445 -9.15 -38.77 13.20
N ALA A 446 -9.08 -39.27 14.43
CA ALA A 446 -8.68 -38.48 15.59
C ALA A 446 -7.27 -37.87 15.48
N LEU A 447 -6.44 -38.38 14.56
CA LEU A 447 -5.08 -37.91 14.29
C LEU A 447 -5.05 -36.63 13.44
N GLY A 448 -6.01 -36.47 12.53
CA GLY A 448 -6.08 -35.36 11.56
C GLY A 448 -5.93 -33.98 12.19
N PRO A 449 -6.72 -33.62 13.23
CA PRO A 449 -6.60 -32.32 13.90
C PRO A 449 -5.23 -32.07 14.54
N ILE A 450 -4.57 -33.11 15.06
CA ILE A 450 -3.24 -33.00 15.67
C ILE A 450 -2.20 -32.71 14.58
N LEU A 451 -2.23 -33.48 13.49
CA LEU A 451 -1.34 -33.28 12.34
C LEU A 451 -1.51 -31.89 11.72
N LYS A 452 -2.76 -31.45 11.53
CA LYS A 452 -3.06 -30.10 11.02
C LYS A 452 -2.44 -29.02 11.90
N ARG A 453 -2.56 -29.15 13.22
CA ARG A 453 -1.98 -28.19 14.16
C ARG A 453 -0.45 -28.16 14.11
N LEU A 454 0.20 -29.32 14.15
CA LEU A 454 1.66 -29.42 14.05
C LEU A 454 2.19 -28.83 12.74
N ALA A 455 1.50 -29.12 11.64
CA ALA A 455 1.81 -28.53 10.34
C ALA A 455 1.64 -27.00 10.35
N LEU A 456 0.54 -26.51 10.92
CA LEU A 456 0.27 -25.07 11.04
C LEU A 456 1.31 -24.34 11.88
N GLU A 457 1.68 -24.88 13.05
CA GLU A 457 2.73 -24.34 13.91
C GLU A 457 4.06 -24.26 13.14
N HIS A 458 4.45 -25.33 12.44
CA HIS A 458 5.66 -25.31 11.62
C HIS A 458 5.60 -24.26 10.50
N VAL A 459 4.46 -24.14 9.80
CA VAL A 459 4.27 -23.10 8.78
C VAL A 459 4.48 -21.71 9.38
N LEU A 460 3.79 -21.41 10.49
CA LEU A 460 3.86 -20.09 11.13
C LEU A 460 5.25 -19.75 11.66
N ASP A 461 6.01 -20.72 12.16
CA ASP A 461 7.40 -20.53 12.58
C ASP A 461 8.33 -20.24 11.39
N ARG A 462 8.05 -20.83 10.23
CA ARG A 462 8.89 -20.73 9.03
C ARG A 462 8.60 -19.50 8.19
N LEU A 463 7.36 -19.00 8.18
CA LEU A 463 6.99 -17.81 7.40
C LEU A 463 7.88 -16.59 7.70
N PRO A 464 8.17 -16.22 8.97
CA PRO A 464 9.09 -15.13 9.28
C PRO A 464 10.50 -15.37 8.75
N VAL A 465 11.03 -16.59 8.86
CA VAL A 465 12.38 -16.94 8.41
C VAL A 465 12.49 -16.78 6.89
N VAL A 466 11.54 -17.34 6.16
CA VAL A 466 11.49 -17.23 4.69
C VAL A 466 11.34 -15.77 4.27
N ARG A 467 10.48 -15.02 4.96
CA ARG A 467 10.24 -13.61 4.69
C ARG A 467 11.46 -12.72 4.98
N ASN A 468 12.23 -13.03 6.02
CA ASN A 468 13.39 -12.27 6.45
C ASN A 468 14.69 -12.68 5.73
N SER A 469 14.63 -13.67 4.83
CA SER A 469 15.79 -14.12 4.05
C SER A 469 16.38 -13.04 3.12
N GLY A 470 15.66 -11.94 2.89
CA GLY A 470 16.06 -10.88 1.96
C GLY A 470 15.82 -11.23 0.49
N GLU A 471 15.48 -12.48 0.18
CA GLU A 471 15.13 -12.91 -1.17
C GLU A 471 13.64 -12.63 -1.46
N PRO A 472 13.30 -12.13 -2.66
CA PRO A 472 11.90 -12.02 -3.06
C PRO A 472 11.31 -13.42 -3.24
N VAL A 473 10.22 -13.69 -2.51
CA VAL A 473 9.51 -14.97 -2.55
C VAL A 473 8.05 -14.78 -2.92
N VAL A 474 7.48 -15.78 -3.58
CA VAL A 474 6.05 -15.94 -3.82
C VAL A 474 5.61 -17.24 -3.16
N PHE A 475 4.48 -17.21 -2.47
CA PHE A 475 3.87 -18.41 -1.91
C PHE A 475 2.83 -18.95 -2.88
N ALA A 476 2.67 -20.27 -2.91
CA ALA A 476 1.59 -20.93 -3.64
C ALA A 476 0.92 -21.97 -2.74
N VAL A 477 -0.41 -22.02 -2.75
CA VAL A 477 -1.20 -22.98 -1.96
C VAL A 477 -2.37 -23.51 -2.78
N ALA A 478 -2.76 -24.77 -2.60
CA ALA A 478 -3.99 -25.28 -3.19
C ALA A 478 -5.20 -24.45 -2.76
N TYR A 479 -6.13 -24.20 -3.68
CA TYR A 479 -7.24 -23.27 -3.49
C TYR A 479 -8.38 -23.85 -2.65
N GLU A 480 -8.86 -23.07 -1.68
CA GLU A 480 -10.19 -23.20 -1.08
C GLU A 480 -10.73 -21.83 -0.66
N SER A 481 -11.95 -21.52 -1.06
CA SER A 481 -12.56 -20.19 -0.83
C SER A 481 -12.67 -19.82 0.64
N GLY A 482 -12.85 -20.80 1.52
CA GLY A 482 -13.08 -20.59 2.96
C GLY A 482 -11.86 -20.05 3.73
N ALA A 483 -10.65 -20.14 3.18
CA ALA A 483 -9.44 -19.68 3.84
C ALA A 483 -9.12 -18.19 3.57
N PHE A 484 -9.78 -17.59 2.58
CA PHE A 484 -9.55 -16.21 2.16
C PHE A 484 -10.74 -15.34 2.56
N SER A 485 -10.43 -14.18 3.12
CA SER A 485 -11.42 -13.17 3.47
C SER A 485 -10.88 -11.81 3.13
N LEU A 486 -11.74 -10.86 2.77
CA LEU A 486 -11.27 -9.49 2.53
C LEU A 486 -10.91 -8.85 3.86
N LEU A 487 -9.81 -8.09 3.95
CA LEU A 487 -9.46 -7.40 5.19
C LEU A 487 -10.63 -6.53 5.70
N ARG A 488 -11.41 -5.94 4.80
CA ARG A 488 -12.61 -5.16 5.16
C ARG A 488 -13.66 -5.95 5.94
N GLU A 489 -13.77 -7.27 5.76
CA GLU A 489 -14.73 -8.10 6.50
C GLU A 489 -14.39 -8.19 7.99
N PHE A 490 -13.11 -8.07 8.36
CA PHE A 490 -12.67 -7.97 9.75
C PHE A 490 -12.75 -6.54 10.30
N LEU A 491 -12.89 -5.55 9.42
CA LEU A 491 -12.96 -4.14 9.80
C LEU A 491 -14.40 -3.61 9.89
N LEU A 492 -15.40 -4.41 9.51
CA LEU A 492 -16.81 -4.06 9.55
C LEU A 492 -17.53 -4.94 10.60
N PRO A 493 -18.41 -4.38 11.44
CA PRO A 493 -19.23 -5.18 12.36
C PRO A 493 -20.09 -6.19 11.59
N SER A 494 -20.19 -7.42 12.08
CA SER A 494 -21.06 -8.46 11.53
C SER A 494 -22.52 -8.00 11.58
N GLN A 495 -23.09 -7.57 10.44
CA GLN A 495 -24.52 -7.30 10.30
C GLN A 495 -25.28 -8.64 10.30
N GLN A 496 -25.54 -9.19 11.48
CA GLN A 496 -26.30 -10.44 11.63
C GLN A 496 -27.78 -10.26 11.98
N GLN A 497 -28.30 -9.02 12.08
CA GLN A 497 -29.74 -8.83 12.20
C GLN A 497 -30.36 -8.51 10.83
N PRO A 498 -31.24 -9.38 10.29
CA PRO A 498 -32.10 -8.97 9.19
C PRO A 498 -33.02 -7.88 9.72
N MET A 499 -32.84 -6.66 9.21
CA MET A 499 -33.76 -5.56 9.46
C MET A 499 -35.18 -6.01 9.09
N PRO A 500 -36.19 -5.84 9.96
CA PRO A 500 -37.57 -6.02 9.56
C PRO A 500 -37.85 -5.04 8.43
N MET A 501 -38.16 -5.57 7.24
CA MET A 501 -38.67 -4.78 6.13
C MET A 501 -39.94 -4.07 6.61
N LEU A 502 -39.83 -2.78 6.90
CA LEU A 502 -40.99 -1.92 7.08
C LEU A 502 -41.67 -1.79 5.71
N THR A 503 -42.70 -2.60 5.49
CA THR A 503 -43.62 -2.44 4.36
C THR A 503 -44.37 -1.12 4.54
N TYR A 504 -43.88 -0.08 3.88
CA TYR A 504 -44.67 1.12 3.65
C TYR A 504 -45.72 0.82 2.58
N SER A 505 -46.95 0.63 3.03
CA SER A 505 -48.13 0.63 2.19
C SER A 505 -48.35 2.04 1.64
N SER A 506 -48.10 2.26 0.35
CA SER A 506 -48.64 3.41 -0.39
C SER A 506 -49.81 2.92 -1.26
N PRO A 507 -50.94 3.63 -1.30
CA PRO A 507 -52.05 3.28 -2.20
C PRO A 507 -51.77 3.80 -3.62
N GLU A 508 -52.16 2.96 -4.59
CA GLU A 508 -52.52 3.27 -5.97
C GLU A 508 -51.49 3.99 -6.87
N VAL A 509 -50.68 3.22 -7.62
CA VAL A 509 -50.45 3.46 -9.06
C VAL A 509 -50.26 2.12 -9.79
N VAL A 510 -50.96 1.98 -10.91
CA VAL A 510 -51.09 0.80 -11.78
C VAL A 510 -49.83 0.56 -12.63
N ALA A 511 -49.36 -0.69 -12.60
CA ALA A 511 -48.64 -1.49 -13.61
C ALA A 511 -47.65 -0.85 -14.59
N SER A 512 -46.36 -1.16 -14.41
CA SER A 512 -45.57 -1.96 -15.38
C SER A 512 -44.22 -2.32 -14.75
N GLU A 513 -43.97 -3.63 -14.62
CA GLU A 513 -42.83 -4.25 -13.94
C GLU A 513 -41.53 -4.14 -14.76
N ASP A 514 -40.48 -3.63 -14.11
CA ASP A 514 -39.09 -4.08 -14.23
C ASP A 514 -38.33 -3.56 -13.00
N ILE A 515 -38.63 -4.14 -11.83
CA ILE A 515 -37.84 -3.91 -10.62
C ILE A 515 -36.57 -4.76 -10.77
N VAL A 516 -35.50 -4.11 -11.23
CA VAL A 516 -34.15 -4.67 -11.14
C VAL A 516 -33.77 -4.70 -9.66
N GLU A 517 -33.86 -5.86 -9.02
CA GLU A 517 -33.26 -6.12 -7.70
C GLU A 517 -31.74 -5.88 -7.80
N ILE A 518 -31.26 -4.76 -7.26
CA ILE A 518 -29.83 -4.46 -7.14
C ILE A 518 -29.28 -5.14 -5.87
N SER A 519 -29.34 -6.46 -5.81
CA SER A 519 -28.61 -7.28 -4.83
C SER A 519 -27.23 -7.60 -5.41
N GLY A 520 -26.26 -6.71 -5.14
CA GLY A 520 -24.87 -6.95 -5.53
C GLY A 520 -24.31 -8.25 -4.91
N PRO A 521 -23.41 -8.97 -5.58
CA PRO A 521 -22.80 -10.17 -5.03
C PRO A 521 -22.04 -9.83 -3.73
N GLY A 522 -22.31 -10.57 -2.65
CA GLY A 522 -21.59 -10.41 -1.39
C GLY A 522 -20.07 -10.66 -1.55
N PRO A 523 -19.23 -10.14 -0.64
CA PRO A 523 -17.76 -10.24 -0.69
C PRO A 523 -17.21 -11.64 -0.98
N ARG A 524 -17.82 -12.67 -0.38
CA ARG A 524 -17.45 -14.08 -0.59
C ARG A 524 -17.68 -14.55 -2.03
N ARG A 525 -18.77 -14.09 -2.66
CA ARG A 525 -19.05 -14.35 -4.08
C ARG A 525 -18.08 -13.62 -4.99
N GLU A 526 -17.56 -12.46 -4.60
CA GLU A 526 -16.49 -11.77 -5.35
C GLU A 526 -15.18 -12.58 -5.31
N ILE A 527 -14.83 -13.11 -4.14
CA ILE A 527 -13.69 -14.02 -3.93
C ILE A 527 -13.89 -15.29 -4.78
N ASP A 528 -15.05 -15.93 -4.70
CA ASP A 528 -15.35 -17.14 -5.47
C ASP A 528 -15.26 -16.91 -6.99
N VAL A 529 -15.82 -15.81 -7.49
CA VAL A 529 -15.74 -15.44 -8.92
C VAL A 529 -14.30 -15.17 -9.36
N LEU A 530 -13.52 -14.50 -8.51
CA LEU A 530 -12.11 -14.22 -8.76
C LEU A 530 -11.32 -15.52 -8.87
N PHE A 531 -11.53 -16.44 -7.94
CA PHE A 531 -10.85 -17.72 -7.94
C PHE A 531 -11.37 -18.67 -9.02
N GLN A 532 -12.63 -18.58 -9.40
CA GLN A 532 -13.15 -19.27 -10.58
C GLN A 532 -12.43 -18.78 -11.84
N LYS A 533 -12.16 -17.47 -11.96
CA LYS A 533 -11.38 -16.90 -13.07
C LYS A 533 -9.91 -17.35 -13.04
N ILE A 534 -9.30 -17.43 -11.85
CA ILE A 534 -7.94 -17.98 -11.69
C ILE A 534 -7.92 -19.45 -12.10
N SER A 535 -8.88 -20.24 -11.62
CA SER A 535 -9.00 -21.68 -11.91
C SER A 535 -9.27 -21.94 -13.40
N GLN A 536 -10.07 -21.10 -14.05
CA GLN A 536 -10.32 -21.19 -15.50
C GLN A 536 -9.07 -20.86 -16.32
N ALA A 537 -8.27 -19.87 -15.89
CA ALA A 537 -6.99 -19.56 -16.53
C ALA A 537 -5.91 -20.64 -16.27
N GLU A 538 -6.01 -21.34 -15.15
CA GLU A 538 -5.14 -22.47 -14.80
C GLU A 538 -5.57 -23.77 -15.50
N ALA A 539 -6.86 -23.96 -15.80
CA ALA A 539 -7.37 -25.14 -16.49
C ALA A 539 -6.79 -25.30 -17.91
N THR A 540 -6.39 -24.20 -18.56
CA THR A 540 -5.66 -24.22 -19.84
C THR A 540 -4.19 -24.62 -19.71
N HIS A 541 -3.64 -24.62 -18.49
CA HIS A 541 -2.25 -24.98 -18.18
C HIS A 541 -2.24 -26.05 -17.07
N HIS A 542 -2.46 -27.31 -17.46
CA HIS A 542 -2.71 -28.51 -16.64
C HIS A 542 -1.74 -28.87 -15.48
N GLN A 543 -0.87 -27.98 -14.99
CA GLN A 543 0.25 -28.34 -14.10
C GLN A 543 0.31 -27.62 -12.75
N MET A 544 -0.44 -26.53 -12.51
CA MET A 544 -0.53 -25.90 -11.18
C MET A 544 -1.93 -25.39 -10.89
N THR A 545 -2.67 -26.07 -10.02
CA THR A 545 -3.90 -25.56 -9.41
C THR A 545 -3.54 -24.94 -8.07
N GLY A 546 -3.48 -23.61 -7.99
CA GLY A 546 -3.09 -22.97 -6.73
C GLY A 546 -3.10 -21.45 -6.73
N VAL A 547 -3.35 -20.89 -5.55
CA VAL A 547 -3.35 -19.44 -5.33
C VAL A 547 -1.93 -18.96 -5.09
N PHE A 548 -1.48 -17.98 -5.88
CA PHE A 548 -0.20 -17.31 -5.69
C PHE A 548 -0.37 -16.06 -4.82
N PHE A 549 0.51 -15.84 -3.86
CA PHE A 549 0.44 -14.67 -3.00
C PHE A 549 1.77 -14.23 -2.42
N LYS A 550 1.84 -12.98 -1.97
CA LYS A 550 2.93 -12.41 -1.18
C LYS A 550 2.42 -12.01 0.20
N LEU A 551 3.25 -12.17 1.23
CA LEU A 551 2.94 -11.65 2.56
C LEU A 551 3.12 -10.13 2.58
N VAL A 552 2.17 -9.40 3.19
CA VAL A 552 2.27 -7.93 3.31
C VAL A 552 3.19 -7.58 4.49
N PRO A 553 4.30 -6.83 4.29
CA PRO A 553 5.34 -6.68 5.31
C PRO A 553 4.93 -5.97 6.62
N SER A 554 3.87 -5.17 6.65
CA SER A 554 3.67 -4.21 7.74
C SER A 554 2.67 -4.61 8.83
N MET A 555 2.11 -5.82 8.80
CA MET A 555 0.86 -6.08 9.53
C MET A 555 0.90 -7.22 10.56
N SER A 556 2.04 -7.88 10.79
CA SER A 556 2.13 -9.05 11.68
C SER A 556 1.86 -8.77 13.17
N LYS A 557 1.52 -7.53 13.55
CA LYS A 557 1.19 -7.13 14.93
C LYS A 557 0.11 -6.05 15.00
N MET A 558 -0.98 -6.14 14.23
CA MET A 558 -2.14 -5.27 14.47
C MET A 558 -2.83 -5.67 15.78
N LYS A 559 -2.40 -5.10 16.90
CA LYS A 559 -3.20 -5.05 18.14
C LYS A 559 -4.22 -3.93 17.97
N ARG A 560 -5.44 -4.26 17.53
CA ARG A 560 -6.56 -3.31 17.44
C ARG A 560 -7.51 -3.53 18.62
N PHE A 561 -8.10 -2.44 19.12
CA PHE A 561 -9.23 -2.51 20.04
C PHE A 561 -10.46 -3.04 19.30
N GLN A 562 -11.05 -4.13 19.81
CA GLN A 562 -12.17 -4.86 19.21
C GLN A 562 -13.51 -4.15 19.51
N ALA A 563 -14.36 -3.97 18.50
CA ALA A 563 -15.77 -3.62 18.72
C ALA A 563 -16.64 -4.89 18.86
N ASP A 564 -17.73 -4.81 19.62
CA ASP A 564 -18.68 -5.92 19.76
C ASP A 564 -19.23 -6.34 18.38
N GLY A 565 -19.12 -7.63 18.05
CA GLY A 565 -19.56 -8.19 16.77
C GLY A 565 -18.55 -8.19 15.62
N GLU A 566 -17.32 -7.67 15.81
CA GLU A 566 -16.24 -7.83 14.81
C GLU A 566 -15.67 -9.27 14.81
N LEU A 567 -15.38 -9.81 13.62
CA LEU A 567 -14.66 -11.07 13.45
C LEU A 567 -13.23 -10.93 14.00
N ARG A 568 -12.81 -11.85 14.88
CA ARG A 568 -11.46 -11.83 15.45
C ARG A 568 -10.44 -12.27 14.40
N LEU A 569 -9.47 -11.39 14.11
CA LEU A 569 -8.23 -11.83 13.46
C LEU A 569 -7.51 -12.77 14.42
N SER A 570 -7.34 -14.02 14.01
CA SER A 570 -6.53 -14.99 14.73
C SER A 570 -5.04 -14.62 14.62
N SER A 571 -4.20 -15.11 15.53
CA SER A 571 -2.73 -14.98 15.39
C SER A 571 -2.19 -15.67 14.12
N THR A 572 -3.01 -16.50 13.48
CA THR A 572 -2.69 -17.22 12.24
C THR A 572 -3.18 -16.50 10.99
N ASP A 573 -3.89 -15.38 11.14
CA ASP A 573 -4.44 -14.61 10.03
C ASP A 573 -3.39 -13.62 9.54
N LEU A 574 -2.97 -13.77 8.29
CA LEU A 574 -1.95 -12.91 7.70
C LEU A 574 -2.50 -12.18 6.49
N PRO A 575 -2.29 -10.85 6.38
CA PRO A 575 -2.64 -10.15 5.17
C PRO A 575 -1.67 -10.53 4.06
N ILE A 576 -2.28 -10.83 2.92
CA ILE A 576 -1.61 -11.28 1.72
C ILE A 576 -2.03 -10.40 0.54
N ALA A 577 -1.13 -10.31 -0.43
CA ALA A 577 -1.43 -9.77 -1.73
C ALA A 577 -1.51 -10.93 -2.72
N LEU A 578 -2.68 -11.14 -3.30
CA LEU A 578 -2.90 -12.18 -4.31
C LEU A 578 -2.19 -11.81 -5.61
N LEU A 579 -1.66 -12.82 -6.28
CA LEU A 579 -0.98 -12.70 -7.56
C LEU A 579 -1.65 -13.61 -8.59
N ARG A 580 -1.48 -13.30 -9.87
CA ARG A 580 -2.02 -14.08 -10.97
C ARG A 580 -0.91 -14.89 -11.63
N ALA A 581 -1.15 -16.16 -11.95
CA ALA A 581 -0.31 -16.87 -12.90
C ALA A 581 -0.50 -16.27 -14.30
N ALA A 582 0.56 -15.75 -14.90
CA ALA A 582 0.50 -15.16 -16.24
C ALA A 582 0.72 -16.21 -17.33
N SER A 583 1.70 -17.10 -17.14
CA SER A 583 2.03 -18.17 -18.08
C SER A 583 2.83 -19.27 -17.39
N PHE A 584 2.85 -20.46 -17.99
CA PHE A 584 3.73 -21.56 -17.59
C PHE A 584 4.52 -22.07 -18.79
N ASN A 585 5.85 -22.06 -18.68
CA ASN A 585 6.74 -22.60 -19.69
C ASN A 585 7.14 -24.04 -19.32
N GLN A 586 6.55 -25.01 -20.03
CA GLN A 586 6.76 -26.43 -19.76
C GLN A 586 8.20 -26.88 -20.01
N GLU A 587 8.86 -26.36 -21.05
CA GLU A 587 10.23 -26.75 -21.42
C GLU A 587 11.23 -26.36 -20.32
N ARG A 588 11.05 -25.17 -19.74
CA ARG A 588 11.94 -24.63 -18.70
C ARG A 588 11.48 -24.97 -17.29
N ARG A 589 10.26 -25.52 -17.14
CA ARG A 589 9.56 -25.67 -15.85
C ARG A 589 9.52 -24.34 -15.09
N GLU A 590 9.34 -23.25 -15.83
CA GLU A 590 9.34 -21.88 -15.32
C GLU A 590 7.89 -21.42 -15.25
N LEU A 591 7.43 -21.07 -14.04
CA LEU A 591 6.15 -20.43 -13.87
C LEU A 591 6.37 -18.92 -13.89
N ILE A 592 5.49 -18.18 -14.55
CA ILE A 592 5.51 -16.74 -14.52
C ILE A 592 4.28 -16.23 -13.80
N VAL A 593 4.54 -15.42 -12.79
CA VAL A 593 3.54 -14.84 -11.92
C VAL A 593 3.58 -13.33 -12.11
N ASP A 594 2.41 -12.72 -12.32
CA ASP A 594 2.26 -11.29 -12.45
C ASP A 594 2.92 -10.56 -11.25
N SER A 595 3.69 -9.51 -11.55
CA SER A 595 4.29 -8.67 -10.52
C SER A 595 3.27 -7.72 -9.93
N GLU A 596 2.24 -7.39 -10.71
CA GLU A 596 1.13 -6.56 -10.26
C GLU A 596 0.26 -7.36 -9.29
N LEU A 597 -0.13 -6.68 -8.21
CA LEU A 597 -1.08 -7.24 -7.27
C LEU A 597 -2.42 -7.40 -7.98
N LEU A 598 -3.10 -8.50 -7.68
CA LEU A 598 -4.43 -8.73 -8.19
C LEU A 598 -5.38 -7.73 -7.51
N ASN A 599 -5.61 -6.59 -8.16
CA ASN A 599 -6.54 -5.58 -7.65
C ASN A 599 -7.94 -6.18 -7.63
N MET A 600 -8.44 -6.45 -6.43
CA MET A 600 -9.84 -6.80 -6.23
C MET A 600 -10.70 -5.55 -6.42
N ARG A 601 -10.86 -5.13 -7.67
CA ARG A 601 -11.89 -4.18 -8.03
C ARG A 601 -13.22 -4.88 -7.82
N SER A 602 -13.94 -4.49 -6.78
CA SER A 602 -15.33 -4.89 -6.61
C SER A 602 -16.07 -4.62 -7.92
N ALA A 603 -16.71 -5.65 -8.49
CA ALA A 603 -17.57 -5.49 -9.64
C ALA A 603 -18.78 -4.61 -9.31
N ALA A 604 -19.06 -4.40 -8.01
CA ALA A 604 -20.07 -3.49 -7.54
C ALA A 604 -19.54 -2.04 -7.46
N ARG A 605 -20.12 -1.17 -8.30
CA ARG A 605 -20.24 0.30 -8.12
C ARG A 605 -19.10 1.22 -8.56
N GLY A 606 -18.17 0.82 -9.43
CA GLY A 606 -17.29 1.78 -10.14
C GLY A 606 -16.44 2.69 -9.24
N LEU A 607 -16.34 2.39 -7.94
CA LEU A 607 -15.43 3.01 -7.01
C LEU A 607 -14.09 2.33 -7.21
N ALA A 608 -13.13 3.07 -7.74
CA ALA A 608 -11.72 2.69 -7.74
C ALA A 608 -11.22 2.71 -6.29
N VAL A 609 -11.63 1.73 -5.48
CA VAL A 609 -10.96 1.43 -4.21
C VAL A 609 -9.81 0.51 -4.58
N ASP A 610 -8.65 1.13 -4.85
CA ASP A 610 -7.42 0.38 -5.05
C ASP A 610 -7.06 -0.38 -3.76
N ASP A 611 -6.65 -1.64 -3.95
CA ASP A 611 -5.80 -2.47 -3.08
C ASP A 611 -6.27 -2.75 -1.64
N ILE A 612 -7.49 -3.27 -1.45
CA ILE A 612 -7.83 -3.91 -0.15
C ILE A 612 -7.06 -5.24 -0.06
N PRO A 613 -6.20 -5.44 0.97
CA PRO A 613 -5.48 -6.70 1.15
C PRO A 613 -6.47 -7.86 1.38
N CYS A 614 -6.15 -9.04 0.86
CA CYS A 614 -6.77 -10.27 1.33
C CYS A 614 -6.17 -10.64 2.68
N VAL A 615 -6.94 -11.31 3.53
CA VAL A 615 -6.46 -11.99 4.72
C VAL A 615 -6.56 -13.48 4.43
N LEU A 616 -5.45 -14.18 4.63
CA LEU A 616 -5.39 -15.64 4.61
C LEU A 616 -5.37 -16.15 6.04
N SER A 617 -6.41 -16.88 6.42
CA SER A 617 -6.44 -17.61 7.68
C SER A 617 -5.75 -18.96 7.49
N PHE A 618 -4.53 -19.08 7.99
CA PHE A 618 -3.81 -20.35 7.93
C PHE A 618 -4.48 -21.44 8.78
N SER A 619 -5.17 -21.07 9.86
CA SER A 619 -5.97 -22.01 10.67
C SER A 619 -7.17 -22.60 9.92
N SER A 620 -7.69 -21.88 8.92
CA SER A 620 -8.78 -22.36 8.07
C SER A 620 -8.31 -23.40 7.03
N LEU A 621 -7.02 -23.44 6.69
CA LEU A 621 -6.48 -24.38 5.69
C LEU A 621 -6.57 -25.84 6.18
N SER A 622 -6.92 -26.77 5.29
CA SER A 622 -6.84 -28.22 5.55
C SER A 622 -5.39 -28.69 5.72
N LEU A 623 -5.18 -29.92 6.24
CA LEU A 623 -3.83 -30.48 6.33
C LEU A 623 -3.24 -30.70 4.94
N SER A 624 -4.03 -31.22 4.01
CA SER A 624 -3.66 -31.36 2.59
C SER A 624 -3.24 -30.03 1.95
N GLN A 625 -3.90 -28.91 2.28
CA GLN A 625 -3.51 -27.59 1.79
C GLN A 625 -2.23 -27.07 2.44
N LEU A 626 -2.08 -27.23 3.75
CA LEU A 626 -0.83 -26.88 4.43
C LEU A 626 0.34 -27.65 3.81
N LYS A 627 0.18 -28.96 3.54
CA LYS A 627 1.15 -29.80 2.81
C LYS A 627 1.42 -29.29 1.40
N SER A 628 0.43 -28.70 0.73
CA SER A 628 0.59 -28.13 -0.62
C SER A 628 1.32 -26.79 -0.66
N LEU A 629 1.48 -26.13 0.49
CA LEU A 629 2.05 -24.78 0.59
C LEU A 629 3.51 -24.77 0.14
N ARG A 630 3.80 -23.98 -0.89
CA ARG A 630 5.11 -23.85 -1.52
C ARG A 630 5.65 -22.44 -1.35
N VAL A 631 6.97 -22.37 -1.25
CA VAL A 631 7.75 -21.15 -1.45
C VAL A 631 8.40 -21.25 -2.82
N LEU A 632 8.19 -20.22 -3.63
CA LEU A 632 8.73 -20.06 -4.96
C LEU A 632 9.73 -18.90 -4.92
N LYS A 633 10.95 -19.14 -5.40
CA LYS A 633 11.97 -18.10 -5.49
C LYS A 633 11.68 -17.22 -6.70
N VAL A 634 11.64 -15.92 -6.51
CA VAL A 634 11.44 -14.96 -7.59
C VAL A 634 12.79 -14.69 -8.26
N ASP A 635 12.86 -14.90 -9.57
CA ASP A 635 13.95 -14.39 -10.40
C ASP A 635 13.89 -12.85 -10.37
N PRO A 636 14.99 -12.14 -10.04
CA PRO A 636 15.01 -10.69 -10.02
C PRO A 636 14.75 -10.05 -11.39
N ASN A 637 14.87 -10.80 -12.49
CA ASN A 637 14.60 -10.31 -13.82
C ASN A 637 13.09 -10.26 -14.08
N ILE A 638 12.57 -9.02 -14.13
CA ILE A 638 11.20 -8.76 -14.54
C ILE A 638 11.09 -9.00 -16.04
N VAL A 639 10.12 -9.82 -16.45
CA VAL A 639 9.84 -10.10 -17.85
C VAL A 639 8.53 -9.44 -18.28
N ASN A 640 8.48 -8.96 -19.52
CA ASN A 640 7.23 -8.52 -20.14
C ASN A 640 6.52 -9.74 -20.74
N CYS A 641 5.27 -9.97 -20.35
CA CYS A 641 4.44 -11.04 -20.92
C CYS A 641 3.04 -10.52 -21.27
N LEU A 642 2.27 -11.31 -22.01
CA LEU A 642 0.88 -11.02 -22.35
C LEU A 642 -0.06 -11.80 -21.42
N ARG A 643 -1.00 -11.09 -20.80
CA ARG A 643 -2.10 -11.68 -20.03
C ARG A 643 -3.08 -12.40 -20.95
N ALA A 644 -3.39 -13.64 -20.62
CA ALA A 644 -4.54 -14.34 -21.19
C ALA A 644 -5.84 -13.55 -20.93
N CYS A 645 -6.74 -13.50 -21.91
CA CYS A 645 -8.03 -12.82 -21.81
C CYS A 645 -9.14 -13.68 -22.40
N GLN A 646 -10.39 -13.48 -21.94
CA GLN A 646 -11.55 -14.21 -22.46
C GLN A 646 -11.74 -14.01 -23.97
N ASP A 647 -11.37 -12.83 -24.50
CA ASP A 647 -11.45 -12.50 -25.93
C ASP A 647 -10.21 -12.93 -26.73
N TYR A 648 -9.20 -13.48 -26.05
CA TYR A 648 -7.88 -13.78 -26.61
C TYR A 648 -7.29 -15.01 -25.90
N SER A 649 -7.57 -16.18 -26.46
CA SER A 649 -6.88 -17.44 -26.16
C SER A 649 -6.08 -17.88 -27.38
N PRO A 650 -4.87 -17.37 -27.61
CA PRO A 650 -4.07 -17.80 -28.74
C PRO A 650 -3.05 -18.85 -28.31
N PRO A 651 -2.60 -19.67 -29.27
CA PRO A 651 -1.55 -20.67 -29.10
C PRO A 651 -0.15 -20.05 -29.01
N LEU A 652 -0.03 -18.73 -28.76
CA LEU A 652 1.25 -18.07 -28.56
C LEU A 652 1.73 -18.44 -27.16
N SER A 653 2.30 -19.64 -27.04
CA SER A 653 3.11 -20.05 -25.91
C SER A 653 4.01 -18.87 -25.54
N ASP A 654 4.10 -18.54 -24.26
CA ASP A 654 5.06 -17.55 -23.78
C ASP A 654 6.48 -18.04 -24.08
N SER A 655 6.94 -17.66 -25.27
CA SER A 655 8.21 -18.02 -25.85
C SER A 655 9.20 -16.90 -25.58
N ARG A 656 10.48 -17.27 -25.50
CA ARG A 656 11.56 -16.28 -25.40
C ARG A 656 11.50 -15.26 -26.54
N ALA A 657 11.06 -15.68 -27.73
CA ALA A 657 10.88 -14.80 -28.88
C ALA A 657 9.83 -13.72 -28.60
N LEU A 658 8.69 -14.07 -27.98
CA LEU A 658 7.64 -13.11 -27.64
C LEU A 658 8.13 -12.06 -26.64
N ARG A 659 8.85 -12.48 -25.59
CA ARG A 659 9.40 -11.56 -24.59
C ARG A 659 10.35 -10.54 -25.22
N VAL A 660 11.25 -10.99 -26.09
CA VAL A 660 12.20 -10.10 -26.79
C VAL A 660 11.47 -9.13 -27.73
N VAL A 661 10.42 -9.58 -28.42
CA VAL A 661 9.59 -8.71 -29.27
C VAL A 661 8.89 -7.64 -28.43
N LEU A 662 8.25 -8.01 -27.32
CA LEU A 662 7.57 -7.06 -26.42
C LEU A 662 8.55 -6.08 -25.77
N GLU A 663 9.67 -6.56 -25.25
CA GLU A 663 10.73 -5.71 -24.67
C GLU A 663 11.22 -4.68 -25.68
N LYS A 664 11.48 -5.09 -26.92
CA LYS A 664 11.95 -4.18 -27.96
C LYS A 664 10.89 -3.15 -28.33
N ILE A 665 9.63 -3.57 -28.50
CA ILE A 665 8.53 -2.66 -28.81
C ILE A 665 8.30 -1.65 -27.67
N LEU A 666 8.39 -2.09 -26.41
CA LEU A 666 8.26 -1.23 -25.24
C LEU A 666 9.44 -0.26 -25.09
N LEU A 667 10.67 -0.71 -25.37
CA LEU A 667 11.89 0.12 -25.35
C LEU A 667 11.81 1.28 -26.35
N GLU A 668 11.28 1.04 -27.55
CA GLU A 668 11.07 2.09 -28.57
C GLU A 668 9.89 3.02 -28.24
N GLY A 669 9.02 2.62 -27.30
CA GLY A 669 7.90 3.41 -26.80
C GLY A 669 6.98 3.90 -27.92
N LYS A 670 6.80 5.22 -28.03
CA LYS A 670 5.91 5.84 -29.04
C LYS A 670 6.48 5.82 -30.45
N ALA A 671 7.78 5.58 -30.63
CA ALA A 671 8.39 5.47 -31.95
C ALA A 671 7.95 4.16 -32.63
N GLY A 672 7.83 3.08 -31.84
CA GLY A 672 7.55 1.73 -32.32
C GLY A 672 8.71 1.15 -33.13
N VAL A 673 8.64 -0.14 -33.47
CA VAL A 673 9.70 -0.82 -34.22
C VAL A 673 9.42 -0.67 -35.72
N THR A 674 10.25 0.09 -36.44
CA THR A 674 10.17 0.19 -37.91
C THR A 674 10.96 -0.89 -38.61
N ASP A 675 12.12 -1.26 -38.06
CA ASP A 675 13.04 -2.21 -38.67
C ASP A 675 13.04 -3.56 -37.94
N THR A 676 12.43 -4.56 -38.58
CA THR A 676 12.36 -5.94 -38.09
C THR A 676 13.55 -6.80 -38.54
N SER A 677 14.53 -6.24 -39.26
CA SER A 677 15.74 -6.96 -39.68
C SER A 677 16.49 -7.57 -38.49
N SER A 678 16.46 -6.87 -37.36
CA SER A 678 17.03 -7.27 -36.08
C SER A 678 16.29 -8.40 -35.35
N PHE A 679 15.07 -8.74 -35.77
CA PHE A 679 14.33 -9.88 -35.25
C PHE A 679 14.74 -11.18 -35.95
N THR A 680 14.82 -12.28 -35.19
CA THR A 680 14.95 -13.63 -35.75
C THR A 680 13.69 -14.03 -36.52
N THR A 681 13.77 -15.06 -37.36
CA THR A 681 12.61 -15.58 -38.11
C THR A 681 11.43 -15.92 -37.17
N GLU A 682 11.72 -16.51 -36.02
CA GLU A 682 10.74 -16.83 -34.98
C GLU A 682 10.14 -15.56 -34.33
N GLN A 683 10.94 -14.54 -34.07
CA GLN A 683 10.44 -13.27 -33.53
C GLN A 683 9.56 -12.53 -34.54
N ARG A 684 9.92 -12.56 -35.83
CA ARG A 684 9.11 -11.95 -36.90
C ARG A 684 7.78 -12.68 -37.09
N SER A 685 7.75 -14.01 -36.95
CA SER A 685 6.51 -14.78 -37.09
C SER A 685 5.47 -14.47 -36.01
N LEU A 686 5.88 -13.88 -34.88
CA LEU A 686 4.98 -13.44 -33.81
C LEU A 686 4.30 -12.09 -34.09
N LEU A 687 4.83 -11.26 -34.98
CA LEU A 687 4.26 -9.93 -35.25
C LEU A 687 2.85 -10.06 -35.85
N LEU A 688 2.67 -10.92 -36.85
CA LEU A 688 1.38 -11.08 -37.54
C LEU A 688 0.26 -11.54 -36.59
N PRO A 689 0.44 -12.58 -35.74
CA PRO A 689 -0.55 -12.91 -34.71
C PRO A 689 -0.89 -11.76 -33.76
N LEU A 690 0.12 -10.99 -33.30
CA LEU A 690 -0.13 -9.86 -32.42
C LEU A 690 -0.94 -8.75 -33.11
N GLN A 691 -0.74 -8.54 -34.40
CA GLN A 691 -1.51 -7.60 -35.22
C GLN A 691 -2.93 -8.09 -35.47
N GLN A 692 -3.11 -9.35 -35.86
CA GLN A 692 -4.43 -9.95 -36.12
C GLN A 692 -5.35 -9.90 -34.91
N ASN A 693 -4.78 -9.89 -33.70
CA ASN A 693 -5.53 -9.78 -32.46
C ASN A 693 -5.67 -8.34 -31.94
N GLY A 694 -5.20 -7.36 -32.71
CA GLY A 694 -5.27 -5.95 -32.41
C GLY A 694 -4.38 -5.52 -31.24
N LEU A 695 -3.35 -6.30 -30.89
CA LEU A 695 -2.38 -5.94 -29.85
C LEU A 695 -1.29 -5.02 -30.39
N LEU A 696 -0.98 -5.13 -31.68
CA LEU A 696 -0.07 -4.24 -32.40
C LEU A 696 -0.80 -3.46 -33.51
N THR A 697 -0.21 -2.34 -33.95
CA THR A 697 -0.64 -1.61 -35.15
C THR A 697 -0.51 -2.46 -36.41
N GLU A 698 -1.40 -2.26 -37.39
CA GLU A 698 -1.47 -3.04 -38.64
C GLU A 698 -0.23 -2.85 -39.54
N ASP A 699 0.41 -1.69 -39.48
CA ASP A 699 1.59 -1.37 -40.28
C ASP A 699 2.77 -0.89 -39.41
N PRO A 700 4.02 -1.03 -39.91
CA PRO A 700 5.19 -0.38 -39.32
C PRO A 700 5.02 1.15 -39.22
N PRO A 701 5.52 1.79 -38.15
CA PRO A 701 6.15 1.21 -36.98
C PRO A 701 5.21 0.37 -36.12
N PHE A 702 5.61 -0.87 -35.80
CA PHE A 702 4.85 -1.76 -34.91
C PHE A 702 4.82 -1.19 -33.50
N LYS A 703 3.63 -0.83 -33.02
CA LYS A 703 3.39 -0.28 -31.68
C LYS A 703 2.31 -1.07 -30.97
N LEU A 704 2.41 -1.17 -29.64
CA LEU A 704 1.29 -1.66 -28.84
C LEU A 704 0.11 -0.69 -28.96
N THR A 705 -1.05 -1.23 -29.31
CA THR A 705 -2.32 -0.49 -29.26
C THR A 705 -2.75 -0.30 -27.80
N ASP A 706 -3.80 0.47 -27.55
CA ASP A 706 -4.40 0.55 -26.20
C ASP A 706 -4.91 -0.81 -25.71
N LYS A 707 -5.27 -1.71 -26.62
CA LYS A 707 -5.57 -3.11 -26.29
C LYS A 707 -4.27 -3.82 -25.89
N GLY A 708 -3.22 -3.75 -26.71
CA GLY A 708 -1.89 -4.31 -26.42
C GLY A 708 -1.34 -3.89 -25.06
N LEU A 709 -1.32 -2.59 -24.77
CA LEU A 709 -0.84 -2.03 -23.50
C LEU A 709 -1.63 -2.54 -22.28
N ARG A 710 -2.92 -2.82 -22.42
CA ARG A 710 -3.74 -3.39 -21.33
C ARG A 710 -3.47 -4.87 -21.08
N HIS A 711 -2.96 -5.58 -22.09
CA HIS A 711 -2.64 -7.01 -21.99
C HIS A 711 -1.18 -7.27 -21.63
N VAL A 712 -0.26 -6.36 -21.92
CA VAL A 712 1.12 -6.48 -21.44
C VAL A 712 1.16 -6.28 -19.93
N CYS A 713 1.79 -7.19 -19.21
CA CYS A 713 2.10 -7.02 -17.81
C CYS A 713 3.57 -7.31 -17.50
N LEU A 714 4.02 -6.74 -16.38
CA LEU A 714 5.31 -7.05 -15.79
C LEU A 714 5.15 -8.28 -14.92
N ALA A 715 5.89 -9.33 -15.21
CA ALA A 715 5.80 -10.56 -14.45
C ALA A 715 7.17 -11.03 -13.98
N ASN A 716 7.16 -11.82 -12.92
CA ASN A 716 8.33 -12.44 -12.35
C ASN A 716 8.36 -13.90 -12.78
N ALA A 717 9.48 -14.36 -13.32
CA ALA A 717 9.74 -15.78 -13.38
C ALA A 717 9.94 -16.28 -11.95
N VAL A 718 9.22 -17.34 -11.58
CA VAL A 718 9.38 -17.99 -10.29
C VAL A 718 9.87 -19.41 -10.50
N THR A 719 10.87 -19.79 -9.71
CA THR A 719 11.59 -21.05 -9.86
C THR A 719 11.71 -21.77 -8.52
N GLN A 720 12.14 -23.04 -8.58
CA GLN A 720 12.50 -23.84 -7.40
C GLN A 720 11.38 -23.95 -6.36
N PRO A 721 10.23 -24.58 -6.68
CA PRO A 721 9.17 -24.80 -5.70
C PRO A 721 9.70 -25.65 -4.54
N ARG A 722 9.76 -25.06 -3.35
CA ARG A 722 10.09 -25.76 -2.09
C ARG A 722 8.83 -25.89 -1.26
N LEU A 723 8.49 -27.09 -0.83
CA LEU A 723 7.39 -27.28 0.12
C LEU A 723 7.78 -26.65 1.45
N LEU A 724 6.91 -25.80 2.02
CA LEU A 724 7.21 -25.14 3.29
C LEU A 724 7.29 -26.16 4.44
N LEU A 725 6.54 -27.25 4.33
CA LEU A 725 6.55 -28.39 5.24
C LEU A 725 7.57 -29.48 4.88
N ALA A 726 8.50 -29.22 3.96
CA ALA A 726 9.55 -30.19 3.65
C ALA A 726 10.45 -30.43 4.88
N LYS A 727 10.82 -31.70 5.07
CA LYS A 727 11.88 -32.08 6.01
C LYS A 727 13.18 -31.41 5.59
N LEU A 728 13.82 -30.74 6.55
CA LEU A 728 15.16 -30.21 6.38
C LEU A 728 16.19 -31.29 6.69
N PRO A 729 17.37 -31.26 6.06
CA PRO A 729 18.49 -32.12 6.40
C PRO A 729 19.18 -31.60 7.68
N VAL A 730 18.45 -31.56 8.79
CA VAL A 730 18.96 -31.17 10.11
C VAL A 730 18.86 -32.35 11.08
N PRO A 731 19.76 -32.44 12.07
CA PRO A 731 19.68 -33.45 13.12
C PRO A 731 18.29 -33.46 13.79
N PRO A 732 17.79 -34.61 14.29
CA PRO A 732 16.43 -34.65 14.81
C PRO A 732 16.18 -33.74 16.02
N VAL A 733 17.23 -33.39 16.79
CA VAL A 733 17.17 -32.37 17.85
C VAL A 733 16.86 -30.95 17.36
N GLU A 734 17.18 -30.64 16.10
CA GLU A 734 16.89 -29.36 15.45
C GLU A 734 15.61 -29.40 14.60
N GLN A 735 15.01 -30.58 14.43
CA GLN A 735 13.78 -30.73 13.67
C GLN A 735 12.60 -30.13 14.44
N SER A 736 11.69 -29.47 13.71
CA SER A 736 10.42 -29.09 14.32
C SER A 736 9.61 -30.32 14.72
N LYS A 737 8.64 -30.15 15.62
CA LYS A 737 7.71 -31.23 16.00
C LYS A 737 7.05 -31.91 14.80
N TRP A 738 6.70 -31.15 13.77
CA TRP A 738 6.18 -31.67 12.51
C TRP A 738 7.21 -32.52 11.76
N GLN A 739 8.44 -32.03 11.63
CA GLN A 739 9.51 -32.71 10.90
C GLN A 739 9.95 -33.99 11.61
N LEU A 740 10.05 -33.96 12.93
CA LEU A 740 10.35 -35.13 13.74
C LEU A 740 9.27 -36.20 13.59
N LEU A 741 7.99 -35.79 13.65
CA LEU A 741 6.88 -36.70 13.40
C LEU A 741 6.95 -37.32 12.00
N GLN A 742 7.22 -36.53 10.96
CA GLN A 742 7.43 -37.06 9.61
C GLN A 742 8.59 -38.06 9.56
N THR A 743 9.72 -37.76 10.21
CA THR A 743 10.86 -38.67 10.31
C THR A 743 10.48 -40.00 10.95
N LEU A 744 9.69 -39.97 12.02
CA LEU A 744 9.21 -41.19 12.68
C LEU A 744 8.27 -41.98 11.76
N LEU A 745 7.30 -41.32 11.12
CA LEU A 745 6.40 -41.97 10.17
C LEU A 745 7.17 -42.60 8.99
N ASP A 746 8.16 -41.89 8.44
CA ASP A 746 9.03 -42.39 7.35
C ASP A 746 9.84 -43.62 7.79
N ASN A 747 10.18 -43.70 9.09
CA ASN A 747 10.89 -44.84 9.71
C ASN A 747 9.95 -45.98 10.14
N GLY A 748 8.71 -46.00 9.64
CA GLY A 748 7.74 -47.07 9.87
C GLY A 748 6.95 -46.97 11.17
N TRP A 749 6.98 -45.83 11.86
CA TRP A 749 6.18 -45.63 13.06
C TRP A 749 4.70 -45.40 12.72
N GLU A 750 3.80 -46.02 13.48
CA GLU A 750 2.35 -45.81 13.40
C GLU A 750 1.92 -44.76 14.43
N ALA A 751 1.42 -43.61 13.99
CA ALA A 751 0.92 -42.58 14.90
C ALA A 751 -0.54 -42.83 15.32
N ARG A 752 -0.81 -42.88 16.63
CA ARG A 752 -2.13 -43.06 17.23
C ARG A 752 -2.47 -41.90 18.17
N ALA A 753 -3.67 -41.35 18.08
CA ALA A 753 -4.11 -40.30 19.02
C ALA A 753 -4.65 -40.92 20.32
N CYS A 754 -4.14 -40.52 21.49
CA CYS A 754 -4.72 -40.84 22.82
C CYS A 754 -5.24 -39.58 23.53
N ARG A 755 -6.32 -39.72 24.29
CA ARG A 755 -6.74 -38.66 25.23
C ARG A 755 -5.84 -38.71 26.45
N ALA A 756 -5.48 -37.56 27.02
CA ALA A 756 -4.64 -37.49 28.23
C ALA A 756 -5.13 -38.38 29.40
N SER A 757 -6.45 -38.63 29.50
CA SER A 757 -7.02 -39.52 30.51
C SER A 757 -6.76 -41.01 30.26
N GLN A 758 -6.58 -41.42 28.99
CA GLN A 758 -6.20 -42.78 28.61
C GLN A 758 -4.73 -43.01 28.91
N CYS A 759 -3.86 -42.05 28.56
CA CYS A 759 -2.43 -42.21 28.73
C CYS A 759 -1.99 -42.33 30.22
N ARG A 760 -2.86 -42.03 31.20
CA ARG A 760 -2.65 -42.26 32.65
C ARG A 760 -2.97 -43.67 33.14
N LYS A 761 -3.66 -44.49 32.35
CA LYS A 761 -3.99 -45.88 32.69
C LYS A 761 -3.15 -46.80 31.80
N ALA A 762 -2.09 -47.39 32.36
CA ALA A 762 -1.20 -48.31 31.63
C ALA A 762 -1.98 -49.45 30.93
N GLU A 763 -3.08 -49.91 31.52
CA GLU A 763 -3.95 -50.96 30.96
C GLU A 763 -4.78 -50.53 29.73
N SER A 764 -4.84 -49.25 29.40
CA SER A 764 -5.70 -48.73 28.32
C SER A 764 -5.04 -48.69 26.94
N PHE A 765 -3.75 -48.99 26.86
CA PHE A 765 -3.06 -49.23 25.61
C PHE A 765 -3.12 -50.73 25.33
N ASP A 766 -4.06 -51.13 24.47
CA ASP A 766 -4.20 -52.53 24.06
C ASP A 766 -3.04 -52.92 23.12
N HIS A 767 -1.87 -53.16 23.71
CA HIS A 767 -0.65 -53.58 23.00
C HIS A 767 -0.82 -54.93 22.31
N ARG A 768 -1.83 -55.73 22.71
CA ARG A 768 -2.05 -57.09 22.19
C ARG A 768 -2.61 -57.10 20.77
N ALA A 769 -3.18 -55.99 20.30
CA ALA A 769 -3.75 -55.87 18.96
C ALA A 769 -2.72 -55.46 17.89
N ALA A 770 -1.51 -55.07 18.28
CA ALA A 770 -0.48 -54.62 17.36
C ALA A 770 0.51 -55.76 17.05
N ALA A 771 1.07 -55.77 15.84
CA ALA A 771 2.08 -56.76 15.48
C ALA A 771 3.30 -56.65 16.41
N PRO A 772 3.97 -57.77 16.75
CA PRO A 772 5.07 -57.79 17.72
C PRO A 772 6.23 -56.82 17.39
N ASP A 773 6.40 -56.40 16.13
CA ASP A 773 7.46 -55.44 15.72
C ASP A 773 6.92 -54.04 15.40
N SER A 774 5.68 -53.73 15.80
CA SER A 774 5.07 -52.45 15.47
C SER A 774 5.65 -51.31 16.31
N LYS A 775 6.22 -50.32 15.62
CA LYS A 775 6.69 -49.07 16.23
C LYS A 775 5.49 -48.14 16.36
N ILE A 776 4.97 -47.91 17.57
CA ILE A 776 3.76 -47.10 17.77
C ILE A 776 4.11 -45.81 18.47
N LEU A 777 3.60 -44.71 17.93
CA LEU A 777 3.75 -43.36 18.46
C LEU A 777 2.41 -42.83 18.96
N PHE A 778 2.31 -42.52 20.25
CA PHE A 778 1.08 -41.94 20.81
C PHE A 778 1.11 -40.41 20.84
N LEU A 779 0.14 -39.75 20.19
CA LEU A 779 -0.05 -38.30 20.23
C LEU A 779 -1.16 -37.94 21.21
N VAL A 780 -0.83 -37.20 22.27
CA VAL A 780 -1.77 -36.91 23.36
C VAL A 780 -2.55 -35.62 23.12
N GLN A 781 -3.88 -35.69 23.19
CA GLN A 781 -4.77 -34.52 23.13
C GLN A 781 -5.25 -34.09 24.54
N GLN A 782 -5.07 -32.81 24.91
CA GLN A 782 -5.57 -32.22 26.17
C GLN A 782 -6.94 -31.53 26.01
N LYS A 783 -7.64 -31.26 27.14
CA LYS A 783 -9.00 -30.69 27.17
C LYS A 783 -9.07 -29.18 26.86
N SER A 784 -8.00 -28.41 27.07
CA SER A 784 -7.93 -26.95 26.85
C SER A 784 -7.64 -26.56 25.39
N GLY A 785 -7.89 -27.47 24.45
CA GLY A 785 -7.36 -27.43 23.09
C GLY A 785 -6.26 -28.47 22.91
N VAL A 786 -5.80 -28.67 21.68
CA VAL A 786 -4.70 -29.62 21.35
C VAL A 786 -3.37 -29.06 21.86
N VAL A 787 -3.19 -28.84 23.15
CA VAL A 787 -1.90 -28.39 23.69
C VAL A 787 -0.88 -29.49 23.42
N VAL A 788 -0.10 -29.31 22.35
CA VAL A 788 1.16 -30.01 22.11
C VAL A 788 2.22 -29.34 22.99
N ASP A 789 1.96 -29.32 24.29
CA ASP A 789 2.91 -28.88 25.29
C ASP A 789 2.99 -30.01 26.31
N ARG A 790 4.20 -30.54 26.45
CA ARG A 790 4.51 -31.92 26.91
C ARG A 790 3.88 -33.01 26.05
N LEU A 791 4.23 -33.04 24.75
CA LEU A 791 4.04 -34.24 23.94
C LEU A 791 5.01 -35.29 24.48
N TYR A 792 4.50 -36.23 25.27
CA TYR A 792 5.12 -37.54 25.37
C TYR A 792 5.05 -38.14 23.96
N LEU A 793 6.13 -38.02 23.18
CA LEU A 793 6.38 -38.98 22.11
C LEU A 793 6.73 -40.27 22.84
N LEU A 794 5.71 -40.98 23.34
CA LEU A 794 5.91 -42.27 23.96
C LEU A 794 6.20 -43.25 22.82
N ALA A 795 7.48 -43.38 22.52
CA ALA A 795 8.01 -44.34 21.59
C ALA A 795 7.97 -45.70 22.28
N LEU A 796 6.94 -46.51 21.98
CA LEU A 796 6.93 -47.91 22.39
C LEU A 796 7.47 -48.73 21.24
N THR A 797 8.74 -49.11 21.34
CA THR A 797 9.24 -50.30 20.66
C THR A 797 8.78 -51.50 21.47
N LEU A 798 7.81 -52.24 20.96
CA LEU A 798 7.55 -53.59 21.45
C LEU A 798 8.75 -54.41 21.02
N ASP A 799 9.74 -54.53 21.90
CA ASP A 799 10.87 -55.40 21.63
C ASP A 799 10.38 -56.84 21.83
N ALA A 800 10.51 -57.63 20.77
CA ALA A 800 10.33 -59.07 20.77
C ALA A 800 11.48 -59.70 21.56
N GLN A 801 11.49 -59.49 22.88
CA GLN A 801 12.33 -60.25 23.80
C GLN A 801 11.81 -61.67 23.90
N ASP A 802 12.07 -62.49 22.86
CA ASP A 802 12.15 -63.95 22.92
C ASP A 802 12.76 -64.55 21.62
N GLY A 803 13.72 -63.85 20.99
CA GLY A 803 14.54 -64.37 19.88
C GLY A 803 16.04 -64.33 20.23
N PRO A 804 16.76 -65.47 20.26
CA PRO A 804 18.12 -65.55 20.82
C PRO A 804 19.26 -65.02 19.92
N ASP A 805 19.00 -64.49 18.73
CA ASP A 805 20.06 -64.02 17.83
C ASP A 805 20.10 -62.49 17.78
N GLY A 806 20.98 -61.92 18.61
CA GLY A 806 21.31 -60.49 18.62
C GLY A 806 21.92 -60.05 17.29
N SER A 807 21.28 -59.08 16.64
CA SER A 807 21.82 -58.36 15.49
C SER A 807 21.86 -56.85 15.80
N ASP A 808 22.85 -56.18 15.23
CA ASP A 808 23.42 -54.85 15.60
C ASP A 808 22.51 -53.60 15.44
N ASP A 809 21.19 -53.73 15.25
CA ASP A 809 20.28 -52.58 15.06
C ASP A 809 19.78 -51.92 16.37
N ALA A 810 20.24 -52.38 17.54
CA ALA A 810 19.84 -51.83 18.85
C ALA A 810 20.37 -50.41 19.13
N GLY A 811 21.44 -49.97 18.44
CA GLY A 811 22.06 -48.66 18.67
C GLY A 811 21.16 -47.47 18.32
N ASP A 812 20.32 -47.60 17.29
CA ASP A 812 19.47 -46.53 16.77
C ASP A 812 18.25 -46.25 17.67
N VAL A 813 17.83 -47.22 18.50
CA VAL A 813 16.67 -47.07 19.41
C VAL A 813 17.08 -46.45 20.74
N ASP A 814 18.22 -46.86 21.30
CA ASP A 814 18.75 -46.30 22.54
C ASP A 814 19.18 -44.84 22.35
N GLU A 815 19.77 -44.47 21.20
CA GLU A 815 20.11 -43.08 20.89
C GLU A 815 18.84 -42.21 20.78
N LEU A 816 17.74 -42.76 20.26
CA LEU A 816 16.47 -42.04 20.08
C LEU A 816 15.67 -41.89 21.39
N LEU A 817 15.68 -42.91 22.25
CA LEU A 817 15.12 -42.82 23.60
C LEU A 817 15.90 -41.80 24.44
N ARG A 818 17.23 -41.79 24.30
CA ARG A 818 18.10 -40.79 24.94
C ARG A 818 17.84 -39.37 24.41
N MET A 819 17.57 -39.21 23.11
CA MET A 819 17.15 -37.94 22.52
C MET A 819 15.78 -37.47 23.02
N ILE A 820 14.84 -38.39 23.28
CA ILE A 820 13.53 -38.05 23.87
C ILE A 820 13.71 -37.58 25.32
N ASP A 821 14.60 -38.23 26.08
CA ASP A 821 14.93 -37.83 27.45
C ASP A 821 15.70 -36.49 27.54
N GLU A 822 16.47 -36.11 26.51
CA GLU A 822 17.20 -34.83 26.45
C GLU A 822 16.34 -33.63 25.99
N ILE A 823 15.13 -33.89 25.45
CA ILE A 823 14.18 -32.85 25.01
C ILE A 823 13.28 -32.36 26.17
N ASP A 824 13.18 -33.11 27.26
CA ASP A 824 12.57 -32.68 28.54
C ASP A 824 13.55 -31.83 29.40
#